data_AF-A0A5M3W3W6-F1
#
_entry.id   AF-A0A5M3W3W6-F1
#
_cell.length_a   1.000
_cell.length_b   1.000
_cell.length_c   1.000
_cell.angle_alpha   90.00
_cell.angle_beta   90.00
_cell.angle_gamma   90.00
#
_symmetry.space_group_name_H-M   'P 1'
#
loop_
_entity.id
_entity.type
_entity.pdbx_description
1 polymer ?
#
loop_
_entity_poly.entity_id
_entity_poly.type
_entity_poly.pdbx_seq_one_letter_code
_entity_poly.pdbx_strand_id
1 'polypeptide(L)'
;MRSKTSRARWRVIATALAAVTVTFAPPAVAPRANTTEAAVSPASVRTDPSPAPSEKTRPYRPVEPKKSELHKELAGKRPDFGPRDPITQAWAREQISADEYVDLSLKRLARPADLPGRFRTEGELPSSTGLALAYALDQQGKASPEMARAARLTTIPGPQTQLAAPWTGCDVEYEYFLEVFDCQKVVGGLSRPVSIYYRIDGLTARDGVPAVDVNSNGVPDAIDRFAADMTAAWGAYESWGYTWAPGSVNVFFGIDWNGQNPGVTLPFGDYGTDGAKILLPSDPGPDRYTYLAYHELFHATQYHYIPTPALLLDLPSVNWWMEATAEWAAHRAYNQLGASAPGRSLYASSVSQFLDQPSLPVNTSTWPWEAHKRQYGAFLLAQYLTEQTDQHFIRRTWEMIPVLLPLDAIASVLSGYGLTLPNQLEGFSIATYRLATDHAGLSGFVGSGVGYSDPHAPGVWASTSAFAGRPKRSAERTMSWGGTTSGSFELGPSGASYVEFTPTATGRSRITLTLQPAQGTIPLAVFRHVLVTWPIAGGAPTDTPVRWIRPDESGQISIAVDPGQMATLITTRTDIVSSSLSAANELTRQRVDWSATLAAESTTQPNTALDTMWTTRASTAGCADWSGGDAVQSTRLPSGKRAWFFSDTFLGDPAKRGAGNETSYIRNSVVVQNGTSLRTMTGGSTCRETDQSTDFWSRYAKTPAGDGGQYWTGDAKVVPGGEVIKFYYEGIGDENTRASYARIPFANLESGSVLSVTPTNLRDCSARPPYPVIWGASLLDHDGYTYIYGWEADGANPQKSLYLARTPNVSPADDLVDENRWQYFGGTSGGAAQWVGSCTGAKPLQPKTEADFSVIRLNGRFWLVHHTPGQNPGKIVAMPSSTVWGFGADTVDLYTPPEAHPSPARATVYGARVHQDILSGTGKVSVSYTVGTTAANASCFQRGYYFPDDQYPRFVDVPVTAFFSTTVL
;
A
#
# COMPACT_ATOMS: atom_id res chain seq x y z
N MET A 1 33.59 -44.18 -44.17
CA MET A 1 32.79 -44.83 -43.09
C MET A 1 32.70 -44.02 -41.77
N ARG A 2 33.21 -42.78 -41.68
CA ARG A 2 33.16 -41.94 -40.45
C ARG A 2 31.90 -41.07 -40.25
N SER A 3 30.92 -41.07 -41.17
CA SER A 3 29.85 -40.03 -41.21
C SER A 3 28.49 -40.41 -40.62
N LYS A 4 28.20 -41.69 -40.33
CA LYS A 4 26.90 -42.13 -39.76
C LYS A 4 26.94 -42.25 -38.22
N THR A 5 28.04 -42.74 -37.67
CA THR A 5 28.27 -42.79 -36.21
C THR A 5 28.54 -41.41 -35.62
N SER A 6 29.08 -40.45 -36.38
CA SER A 6 29.18 -39.05 -35.93
C SER A 6 27.79 -38.42 -35.82
N ARG A 7 26.95 -38.44 -36.86
CA ARG A 7 25.59 -37.84 -36.82
C ARG A 7 24.68 -38.38 -35.71
N ALA A 8 24.82 -39.65 -35.33
CA ALA A 8 24.11 -40.24 -34.19
C ALA A 8 24.70 -39.83 -32.82
N ARG A 9 26.04 -39.70 -32.71
CA ARG A 9 26.74 -39.12 -31.54
C ARG A 9 26.32 -37.66 -31.29
N TRP A 10 26.05 -36.90 -32.35
CA TRP A 10 25.70 -35.47 -32.32
C TRP A 10 24.27 -35.17 -31.87
N ARG A 11 23.30 -35.99 -32.28
CA ARG A 11 21.90 -35.82 -31.83
C ARG A 11 21.75 -36.00 -30.32
N VAL A 12 22.51 -36.89 -29.68
CA VAL A 12 22.37 -37.21 -28.25
C VAL A 12 23.05 -36.17 -27.35
N ILE A 13 24.22 -35.65 -27.73
CA ILE A 13 24.87 -34.51 -27.03
C ILE A 13 24.01 -33.24 -27.17
N ALA A 14 23.47 -32.99 -28.36
CA ALA A 14 22.50 -31.92 -28.57
C ALA A 14 21.20 -32.13 -27.79
N THR A 15 20.78 -33.37 -27.52
CA THR A 15 19.61 -33.68 -26.67
C THR A 15 19.92 -33.46 -25.18
N ALA A 16 21.15 -33.71 -24.74
CA ALA A 16 21.57 -33.52 -23.35
C ALA A 16 21.93 -32.06 -23.00
N LEU A 17 22.35 -31.26 -23.98
CA LEU A 17 22.42 -29.80 -23.83
C LEU A 17 21.12 -29.12 -24.18
N ALA A 18 20.26 -29.69 -25.03
CA ALA A 18 18.86 -29.32 -25.01
C ALA A 18 18.29 -29.54 -23.59
N ALA A 19 18.71 -30.57 -22.84
CA ALA A 19 18.37 -30.65 -21.41
C ALA A 19 19.09 -29.62 -20.50
N VAL A 20 20.09 -28.87 -21.00
CA VAL A 20 20.66 -27.66 -20.39
C VAL A 20 19.92 -26.39 -20.85
N THR A 21 19.38 -26.34 -22.08
CA THR A 21 18.94 -25.10 -22.74
C THR A 21 17.44 -25.00 -22.99
N VAL A 22 16.73 -26.12 -23.03
CA VAL A 22 15.29 -26.19 -22.78
C VAL A 22 15.00 -25.72 -21.33
N THR A 23 16.03 -25.68 -20.48
CA THR A 23 16.06 -25.07 -19.13
C THR A 23 16.15 -23.53 -19.13
N PHE A 24 16.43 -22.87 -20.27
CA PHE A 24 16.72 -21.42 -20.34
C PHE A 24 16.14 -20.69 -21.59
N ALA A 25 15.14 -21.22 -22.31
CA ALA A 25 14.74 -20.72 -23.64
C ALA A 25 13.35 -20.05 -23.84
N PRO A 26 13.25 -18.85 -24.46
CA PRO A 26 12.00 -18.31 -25.01
C PRO A 26 11.87 -18.42 -26.57
N PRO A 27 10.76 -19.00 -27.12
CA PRO A 27 10.49 -19.01 -28.57
C PRO A 27 10.08 -17.64 -29.16
N ALA A 28 10.32 -17.48 -30.47
CA ALA A 28 10.20 -16.25 -31.27
C ALA A 28 8.76 -15.89 -31.71
N VAL A 29 8.48 -14.59 -31.88
CA VAL A 29 7.19 -14.04 -32.36
C VAL A 29 7.42 -13.17 -33.60
N ALA A 30 6.55 -13.33 -34.59
CA ALA A 30 6.59 -12.69 -35.90
C ALA A 30 6.24 -11.19 -35.87
N PRO A 31 6.79 -10.37 -36.80
CA PRO A 31 6.63 -8.91 -36.80
C PRO A 31 5.30 -8.46 -37.43
N ARG A 32 4.72 -7.37 -36.92
CA ARG A 32 3.64 -6.61 -37.59
C ARG A 32 3.95 -5.11 -37.63
N ALA A 33 3.51 -4.51 -38.73
CA ALA A 33 3.95 -3.23 -39.30
C ALA A 33 3.49 -1.97 -38.55
N ASN A 34 4.33 -0.94 -38.67
CA ASN A 34 4.15 0.43 -38.19
C ASN A 34 3.11 1.23 -38.98
N THR A 35 2.35 2.09 -38.29
CA THR A 35 1.83 3.34 -38.85
C THR A 35 2.01 4.49 -37.85
N THR A 36 2.57 5.58 -38.35
CA THR A 36 2.88 6.86 -37.73
C THR A 36 1.67 7.79 -37.69
N GLU A 37 1.54 8.63 -36.67
CA GLU A 37 1.07 10.02 -36.83
C GLU A 37 1.35 10.87 -35.58
N ALA A 38 1.66 12.15 -35.80
CA ALA A 38 2.09 13.14 -34.82
C ALA A 38 1.06 14.28 -34.70
N ALA A 39 0.88 14.86 -33.51
CA ALA A 39 0.35 16.22 -33.36
C ALA A 39 0.59 16.84 -31.95
N VAL A 40 1.53 17.79 -31.92
CA VAL A 40 1.56 19.15 -31.30
C VAL A 40 0.71 19.50 -30.07
N SER A 41 1.40 20.02 -29.04
CA SER A 41 0.91 20.69 -27.81
C SER A 41 0.18 22.03 -28.02
N PRO A 42 -0.50 22.52 -26.96
CA PRO A 42 -0.27 23.90 -26.53
C PRO A 42 -0.08 24.07 -25.00
N ALA A 43 0.79 25.03 -24.65
CA ALA A 43 1.16 25.46 -23.30
C ALA A 43 -0.01 26.15 -22.55
N SER A 44 -0.14 25.98 -21.23
CA SER A 44 0.31 26.88 -20.13
C SER A 44 -0.63 26.58 -18.93
N VAL A 45 -0.30 26.68 -17.64
CA VAL A 45 0.19 27.80 -16.83
C VAL A 45 0.73 27.24 -15.50
N ARG A 46 1.87 27.75 -15.03
CA ARG A 46 2.46 27.51 -13.71
C ARG A 46 1.59 28.09 -12.59
N THR A 47 1.31 27.30 -11.55
CA THR A 47 1.28 27.78 -10.15
C THR A 47 1.80 26.68 -9.24
N ASP A 48 2.94 26.95 -8.62
CA ASP A 48 3.60 26.16 -7.58
C ASP A 48 2.83 26.37 -6.27
N PRO A 49 2.55 25.30 -5.52
CA PRO A 49 3.03 25.29 -4.15
C PRO A 49 3.78 23.97 -3.90
N SER A 50 5.02 24.11 -3.45
CA SER A 50 5.93 23.01 -3.16
C SER A 50 5.24 21.87 -2.39
N PRO A 51 5.27 20.63 -2.91
CA PRO A 51 4.89 19.47 -2.13
C PRO A 51 5.91 19.28 -1.00
N ALA A 52 5.42 18.94 0.18
CA ALA A 52 6.24 18.41 1.27
C ALA A 52 7.11 17.26 0.72
N PRO A 53 8.40 17.17 1.12
CA PRO A 53 9.35 16.27 0.50
C PRO A 53 8.84 14.83 0.60
N SER A 54 8.85 14.12 -0.54
CA SER A 54 8.82 12.65 -0.51
C SER A 54 9.94 12.21 0.42
N GLU A 55 9.64 11.36 1.37
CA GLU A 55 10.62 10.76 2.26
C GLU A 55 11.56 9.93 1.38
N LYS A 56 12.60 10.55 0.83
CA LYS A 56 13.63 9.89 0.04
C LYS A 56 14.22 8.78 0.91
N THR A 57 14.18 7.59 0.34
CA THR A 57 14.91 6.35 0.68
C THR A 57 15.84 6.50 1.87
N ARG A 58 15.45 5.85 2.99
CA ARG A 58 16.28 5.79 4.19
C ARG A 58 17.66 5.24 3.82
N PRO A 59 18.77 5.79 4.35
CA PRO A 59 20.10 5.29 4.04
C PRO A 59 20.21 3.81 4.47
N TYR A 60 20.70 2.97 3.57
CA TYR A 60 20.87 1.54 3.82
C TYR A 60 21.79 1.30 5.02
N ARG A 61 21.32 0.48 5.96
CA ARG A 61 22.09 -0.02 7.10
C ARG A 61 22.19 -1.55 7.00
N PRO A 62 23.40 -2.12 6.90
CA PRO A 62 23.56 -3.57 6.85
C PRO A 62 22.91 -4.26 8.04
N VAL A 63 22.21 -5.37 7.77
CA VAL A 63 21.61 -6.25 8.78
C VAL A 63 22.32 -7.59 8.69
N GLU A 64 22.71 -8.16 9.83
CA GLU A 64 23.36 -9.47 9.87
C GLU A 64 22.36 -10.57 9.47
N PRO A 65 22.62 -11.33 8.39
CA PRO A 65 21.69 -12.35 7.93
C PRO A 65 21.71 -13.60 8.82
N LYS A 66 20.53 -14.17 9.08
CA LYS A 66 20.43 -15.53 9.64
C LYS A 66 20.61 -16.55 8.51
N LYS A 67 21.70 -17.32 8.52
CA LYS A 67 21.99 -18.36 7.50
C LYS A 67 20.79 -19.30 7.31
N SER A 68 20.42 -19.60 6.06
CA SER A 68 19.37 -20.59 5.77
C SER A 68 19.85 -22.02 6.06
N GLU A 69 18.93 -22.92 6.44
CA GLU A 69 19.26 -24.32 6.75
C GLU A 69 19.83 -25.06 5.52
N LEU A 70 19.28 -24.80 4.33
CA LEU A 70 19.78 -25.35 3.07
C LEU A 70 21.27 -25.00 2.84
N HIS A 71 21.68 -23.76 3.11
CA HIS A 71 23.08 -23.36 2.98
C HIS A 71 24.00 -24.08 3.97
N LYS A 72 23.54 -24.36 5.19
CA LYS A 72 24.32 -25.15 6.17
C LYS A 72 24.52 -26.58 5.68
N GLU A 73 23.51 -27.17 5.03
CA GLU A 73 23.56 -28.53 4.51
C GLU A 73 24.51 -28.67 3.31
N LEU A 74 24.57 -27.65 2.44
CA LEU A 74 25.32 -27.68 1.17
C LEU A 74 26.75 -27.12 1.26
N ALA A 75 27.11 -26.43 2.35
CA ALA A 75 28.41 -25.81 2.51
C ALA A 75 29.58 -26.82 2.37
N GLY A 76 30.55 -26.52 1.50
CA GLY A 76 31.78 -27.30 1.32
C GLY A 76 31.61 -28.67 0.64
N LYS A 77 30.40 -29.02 0.18
CA LYS A 77 30.14 -30.29 -0.51
C LYS A 77 30.22 -30.13 -2.04
N ARG A 78 30.80 -31.13 -2.70
CA ARG A 78 30.67 -31.32 -4.15
C ARG A 78 29.20 -31.64 -4.50
N PRO A 79 28.67 -31.17 -5.64
CA PRO A 79 27.27 -31.38 -5.98
C PRO A 79 26.94 -32.85 -6.26
N ASP A 80 25.82 -33.32 -5.72
CA ASP A 80 25.19 -34.61 -6.00
C ASP A 80 23.89 -34.34 -6.77
N PHE A 81 23.83 -34.72 -8.05
CA PHE A 81 22.69 -34.46 -8.93
C PHE A 81 21.57 -35.52 -8.82
N GLY A 82 21.58 -36.27 -7.73
CA GLY A 82 20.52 -37.17 -7.31
C GLY A 82 20.83 -38.65 -7.53
N PRO A 83 19.97 -39.55 -7.01
CA PRO A 83 20.19 -41.00 -7.03
C PRO A 83 20.20 -41.63 -8.43
N ARG A 84 19.74 -40.89 -9.46
CA ARG A 84 19.81 -41.32 -10.86
C ARG A 84 21.08 -40.87 -11.57
N ASP A 85 22.01 -40.23 -10.87
CA ASP A 85 23.31 -39.82 -11.40
C ASP A 85 24.48 -40.43 -10.59
N PRO A 86 24.80 -41.72 -10.81
CA PRO A 86 25.85 -42.40 -10.05
C PRO A 86 27.26 -41.82 -10.29
N ILE A 87 27.47 -41.10 -11.39
CA ILE A 87 28.76 -40.44 -11.69
C ILE A 87 28.96 -39.27 -10.74
N THR A 88 27.94 -38.40 -10.60
CA THR A 88 28.04 -37.24 -9.69
C THR A 88 27.98 -37.64 -8.23
N GLN A 89 27.29 -38.73 -7.88
CA GLN A 89 27.37 -39.30 -6.53
C GLN A 89 28.78 -39.79 -6.17
N ALA A 90 29.44 -40.48 -7.10
CA ALA A 90 30.82 -40.91 -6.89
C ALA A 90 31.77 -39.71 -6.80
N TRP A 91 31.55 -38.67 -7.62
CA TRP A 91 32.29 -37.40 -7.51
C TRP A 91 32.06 -36.73 -6.15
N ALA A 92 30.81 -36.65 -5.70
CA ALA A 92 30.42 -35.99 -4.46
C ALA A 92 31.01 -36.67 -3.21
N ARG A 93 31.17 -38.00 -3.27
CA ARG A 93 31.81 -38.83 -2.24
C ARG A 93 33.32 -38.95 -2.40
N GLU A 94 33.90 -38.20 -3.33
CA GLU A 94 35.35 -38.19 -3.63
C GLU A 94 35.91 -39.56 -4.04
N GLN A 95 35.09 -40.40 -4.68
CA GLN A 95 35.45 -41.77 -5.08
C GLN A 95 36.08 -41.85 -6.48
N ILE A 96 36.03 -40.78 -7.25
CA ILE A 96 36.63 -40.65 -8.59
C ILE A 96 37.41 -39.33 -8.69
N SER A 97 38.48 -39.35 -9.49
CA SER A 97 39.30 -38.17 -9.80
C SER A 97 38.57 -37.15 -10.69
N ALA A 98 39.14 -35.95 -10.82
CA ALA A 98 38.60 -34.93 -11.74
C ALA A 98 38.64 -35.40 -13.19
N ASP A 99 39.73 -36.05 -13.62
CA ASP A 99 39.86 -36.66 -14.95
C ASP A 99 38.76 -37.69 -15.21
N GLU A 100 38.54 -38.60 -14.26
CA GLU A 100 37.48 -39.61 -14.36
C GLU A 100 36.09 -38.96 -14.37
N TYR A 101 35.85 -37.95 -13.53
CA TYR A 101 34.56 -37.28 -13.49
C TYR A 101 34.23 -36.61 -14.84
N VAL A 102 35.19 -35.90 -15.42
CA VAL A 102 35.08 -35.26 -16.72
C VAL A 102 34.87 -36.29 -17.84
N ASP A 103 35.75 -37.30 -17.92
CA ASP A 103 35.69 -38.35 -18.93
C ASP A 103 34.38 -39.15 -18.87
N LEU A 104 33.95 -39.55 -17.67
CA LEU A 104 32.70 -40.30 -17.48
C LEU A 104 31.47 -39.44 -17.81
N SER A 105 31.46 -38.17 -17.43
CA SER A 105 30.35 -37.24 -17.73
C SER A 105 30.20 -37.02 -19.24
N LEU A 106 31.31 -36.96 -19.98
CA LEU A 106 31.31 -36.86 -21.44
C LEU A 106 30.94 -38.19 -22.11
N LYS A 107 31.48 -39.31 -21.62
CA LYS A 107 31.13 -40.66 -22.10
C LYS A 107 29.66 -40.97 -21.92
N ARG A 108 29.04 -40.54 -20.81
CA ARG A 108 27.60 -40.69 -20.57
C ARG A 108 26.75 -40.16 -21.72
N LEU A 109 27.22 -39.12 -22.40
CA LEU A 109 26.50 -38.49 -23.51
C LEU A 109 26.98 -38.99 -24.87
N ALA A 110 28.30 -39.10 -25.06
CA ALA A 110 28.89 -39.38 -26.36
C ALA A 110 28.99 -40.88 -26.67
N ARG A 111 29.19 -41.72 -25.64
CA ARG A 111 29.44 -43.17 -25.74
C ARG A 111 28.94 -43.89 -24.48
N PRO A 112 27.62 -43.91 -24.20
CA PRO A 112 27.09 -44.51 -22.97
C PRO A 112 27.43 -46.00 -22.83
N ALA A 113 27.62 -46.70 -23.95
CA ALA A 113 28.08 -48.09 -23.97
C ALA A 113 29.51 -48.27 -23.40
N ASP A 114 30.35 -47.25 -23.49
CA ASP A 114 31.74 -47.25 -23.00
C ASP A 114 31.83 -46.94 -21.49
N LEU A 115 30.71 -46.58 -20.84
CA LEU A 115 30.68 -46.37 -19.39
C LEU A 115 30.91 -47.69 -18.63
N PRO A 116 31.67 -47.69 -17.54
CA PRO A 116 31.73 -48.82 -16.60
C PRO A 116 30.33 -49.19 -16.09
N GLY A 117 30.08 -50.49 -15.86
CA GLY A 117 28.75 -50.98 -15.47
C GLY A 117 28.13 -50.25 -14.27
N ARG A 118 28.94 -49.87 -13.27
CA ARG A 118 28.50 -49.11 -12.08
C ARG A 118 27.99 -47.69 -12.35
N PHE A 119 28.27 -47.15 -13.54
CA PHE A 119 27.89 -45.80 -13.96
C PHE A 119 26.87 -45.79 -15.11
N ARG A 120 26.46 -46.97 -15.59
CA ARG A 120 25.41 -47.07 -16.60
C ARG A 120 24.05 -46.91 -15.91
N THR A 121 23.26 -45.97 -16.39
CA THR A 121 21.87 -45.75 -15.97
C THR A 121 20.93 -46.39 -16.99
N GLU A 122 19.98 -47.21 -16.52
CA GLU A 122 18.90 -47.74 -17.36
C GLU A 122 17.74 -46.71 -17.40
N GLY A 123 17.22 -46.40 -18.59
CA GLY A 123 16.12 -45.45 -18.79
C GLY A 123 16.54 -44.06 -19.31
N GLU A 124 15.60 -43.13 -19.36
CA GLU A 124 15.85 -41.74 -19.77
C GLU A 124 16.73 -41.00 -18.75
N LEU A 125 17.66 -40.20 -19.26
CA LEU A 125 18.56 -39.39 -18.44
C LEU A 125 17.76 -38.34 -17.66
N PRO A 126 18.03 -38.12 -16.35
CA PRO A 126 17.33 -37.10 -15.57
C PRO A 126 17.63 -35.70 -16.10
N SER A 127 16.71 -34.73 -15.90
CA SER A 127 16.91 -33.34 -16.33
C SER A 127 18.16 -32.68 -15.73
N SER A 128 18.62 -33.16 -14.57
CA SER A 128 19.86 -32.70 -13.91
C SER A 128 21.14 -33.09 -14.67
N THR A 129 21.06 -33.99 -15.66
CA THR A 129 22.19 -34.45 -16.47
C THR A 129 22.90 -33.30 -17.18
N GLY A 130 22.14 -32.30 -17.63
CA GLY A 130 22.69 -31.12 -18.27
C GLY A 130 23.55 -30.27 -17.33
N LEU A 131 23.06 -30.01 -16.12
CA LEU A 131 23.83 -29.27 -15.12
C LEU A 131 25.06 -30.05 -14.65
N ALA A 132 24.91 -31.35 -14.48
CA ALA A 132 26.03 -32.24 -14.18
C ALA A 132 27.11 -32.17 -15.26
N LEU A 133 26.71 -32.12 -16.54
CA LEU A 133 27.63 -31.90 -17.65
C LEU A 133 28.29 -30.53 -17.54
N ALA A 134 27.51 -29.43 -17.46
CA ALA A 134 28.06 -28.08 -17.37
C ALA A 134 29.06 -27.95 -16.20
N TYR A 135 28.77 -28.60 -15.07
CA TYR A 135 29.66 -28.65 -13.92
C TYR A 135 30.93 -29.45 -14.20
N ALA A 136 30.82 -30.59 -14.89
CA ALA A 136 31.97 -31.36 -15.34
C ALA A 136 32.85 -30.57 -16.31
N LEU A 137 32.27 -29.82 -17.25
CA LEU A 137 33.02 -28.95 -18.18
C LEU A 137 33.82 -27.91 -17.40
N ASP A 138 33.25 -27.35 -16.33
CA ASP A 138 33.95 -26.37 -15.49
C ASP A 138 35.07 -26.99 -14.63
N GLN A 139 34.95 -28.26 -14.23
CA GLN A 139 36.03 -28.95 -13.49
C GLN A 139 37.28 -29.24 -14.35
N GLN A 140 37.30 -28.85 -15.63
CA GLN A 140 38.44 -29.04 -16.54
C GLN A 140 39.78 -28.48 -16.00
N GLY A 141 39.76 -27.36 -15.26
CA GLY A 141 40.98 -26.76 -14.71
C GLY A 141 41.62 -27.59 -13.59
N LYS A 142 40.87 -28.57 -13.06
CA LYS A 142 41.33 -29.56 -12.10
C LYS A 142 41.66 -30.91 -12.77
N ALA A 143 41.29 -31.07 -14.04
CA ALA A 143 41.66 -32.22 -14.84
C ALA A 143 43.06 -32.04 -15.44
N SER A 144 43.71 -33.14 -15.82
CA SER A 144 45.00 -33.10 -16.48
C SER A 144 44.91 -32.35 -17.82
N PRO A 145 45.99 -31.64 -18.24
CA PRO A 145 46.03 -30.98 -19.55
C PRO A 145 45.76 -31.93 -20.72
N GLU A 146 46.09 -33.21 -20.58
CA GLU A 146 45.80 -34.25 -21.57
C GLU A 146 44.29 -34.51 -21.66
N MET A 147 43.60 -34.63 -20.52
CA MET A 147 42.15 -34.85 -20.50
C MET A 147 41.37 -33.66 -21.01
N ALA A 148 41.73 -32.44 -20.59
CA ALA A 148 41.10 -31.22 -21.10
C ALA A 148 41.24 -31.09 -22.62
N ARG A 149 42.42 -31.46 -23.18
CA ARG A 149 42.68 -31.49 -24.63
C ARG A 149 41.90 -32.59 -25.34
N ALA A 150 41.92 -33.82 -24.82
CA ALA A 150 41.24 -34.97 -25.41
C ALA A 150 39.72 -34.76 -25.47
N ALA A 151 39.17 -34.06 -24.48
CA ALA A 151 37.76 -33.74 -24.37
C ALA A 151 37.35 -32.43 -25.08
N ARG A 152 38.31 -31.65 -25.62
CA ARG A 152 38.08 -30.35 -26.28
C ARG A 152 37.26 -29.38 -25.42
N LEU A 153 37.60 -29.31 -24.14
CA LEU A 153 36.86 -28.53 -23.12
C LEU A 153 37.36 -27.09 -23.01
N THR A 154 38.63 -26.87 -23.31
CA THR A 154 39.21 -25.55 -23.52
C THR A 154 39.12 -25.19 -24.99
N THR A 155 39.05 -23.91 -25.34
CA THR A 155 39.21 -23.49 -26.75
C THR A 155 40.62 -23.86 -27.22
N ILE A 156 40.73 -24.68 -28.26
CA ILE A 156 42.02 -25.11 -28.81
C ILE A 156 42.18 -24.55 -30.23
N PRO A 157 43.31 -23.88 -30.55
CA PRO A 157 43.62 -23.51 -31.92
C PRO A 157 43.92 -24.76 -32.75
N GLY A 158 43.21 -24.89 -33.86
CA GLY A 158 43.32 -25.93 -34.87
C GLY A 158 44.32 -25.55 -35.98
N PRO A 159 44.24 -26.21 -37.15
CA PRO A 159 45.13 -25.93 -38.27
C PRO A 159 44.93 -24.50 -38.82
N GLN A 160 46.02 -23.91 -39.35
CA GLN A 160 45.90 -22.66 -40.09
C GLN A 160 45.05 -22.85 -41.34
N THR A 161 44.19 -21.88 -41.63
CA THR A 161 43.28 -21.90 -42.77
C THR A 161 43.71 -20.89 -43.83
N GLN A 162 43.22 -21.05 -45.06
CA GLN A 162 43.35 -20.04 -46.12
C GLN A 162 42.18 -19.03 -46.11
N LEU A 163 41.35 -19.01 -45.06
CA LEU A 163 40.13 -18.20 -44.98
C LEU A 163 40.39 -16.74 -44.57
N ALA A 164 41.66 -16.34 -44.41
CA ALA A 164 42.12 -15.08 -43.83
C ALA A 164 41.85 -13.79 -44.65
N ALA A 165 41.27 -13.89 -45.86
CA ALA A 165 40.93 -12.71 -46.67
C ALA A 165 39.53 -12.87 -47.29
N PRO A 166 38.63 -11.89 -47.17
CA PRO A 166 38.79 -10.57 -46.52
C PRO A 166 38.53 -10.54 -45.00
N TRP A 167 38.37 -11.69 -44.34
CA TRP A 167 37.90 -11.76 -42.95
C TRP A 167 39.03 -11.74 -41.90
N THR A 168 38.94 -10.81 -40.96
CA THR A 168 39.89 -10.62 -39.87
C THR A 168 39.69 -11.66 -38.76
N GLY A 169 40.78 -12.25 -38.27
CA GLY A 169 40.73 -13.22 -37.16
C GLY A 169 40.21 -14.61 -37.53
N CYS A 170 40.20 -14.95 -38.82
CA CYS A 170 39.73 -16.22 -39.36
C CYS A 170 40.85 -17.10 -39.95
N ASP A 171 42.11 -16.84 -39.58
CA ASP A 171 43.30 -17.54 -40.05
C ASP A 171 43.57 -18.87 -39.33
N VAL A 172 42.84 -19.14 -38.25
CA VAL A 172 42.94 -20.35 -37.42
C VAL A 172 41.53 -20.85 -37.08
N GLU A 173 41.28 -22.16 -37.23
CA GLU A 173 40.06 -22.77 -36.70
C GLU A 173 40.15 -22.91 -35.17
N TYR A 174 39.06 -22.67 -34.46
CA TYR A 174 38.98 -22.90 -33.01
C TYR A 174 38.06 -24.07 -32.71
N GLU A 175 38.51 -25.04 -31.92
CA GLU A 175 37.68 -26.15 -31.47
C GLU A 175 37.24 -25.90 -30.02
N TYR A 176 35.93 -25.93 -29.78
CA TYR A 176 35.35 -25.91 -28.44
C TYR A 176 34.05 -26.72 -28.42
N PHE A 177 33.86 -27.53 -27.38
CA PHE A 177 32.65 -28.32 -27.20
C PHE A 177 32.34 -29.21 -28.43
N LEU A 178 33.41 -29.76 -29.03
CA LEU A 178 33.41 -30.54 -30.27
C LEU A 178 32.99 -29.76 -31.53
N GLU A 179 32.48 -28.54 -31.41
CA GLU A 179 32.22 -27.63 -32.53
C GLU A 179 33.51 -26.96 -33.00
N VAL A 180 33.47 -26.49 -34.25
CA VAL A 180 34.57 -25.75 -34.88
C VAL A 180 34.07 -24.38 -35.28
N PHE A 181 34.83 -23.36 -34.91
CA PHE A 181 34.56 -21.95 -35.19
C PHE A 181 35.66 -21.42 -36.09
N ASP A 182 35.26 -20.68 -37.12
CA ASP A 182 36.17 -20.28 -38.19
C ASP A 182 36.91 -18.98 -37.85
N CYS A 183 36.37 -18.19 -36.91
CA CYS A 183 36.84 -16.85 -36.58
C CYS A 183 36.83 -16.55 -35.07
N GLN A 184 37.73 -15.67 -34.63
CA GLN A 184 37.73 -15.10 -33.27
C GLN A 184 37.81 -13.56 -33.32
N LYS A 185 36.95 -12.90 -32.54
CA LYS A 185 37.07 -11.47 -32.20
C LYS A 185 37.33 -11.32 -30.70
N VAL A 186 38.38 -10.57 -30.34
CA VAL A 186 38.68 -10.24 -28.95
C VAL A 186 38.25 -8.80 -28.66
N VAL A 187 37.41 -8.62 -27.66
CA VAL A 187 37.03 -7.30 -27.12
C VAL A 187 38.02 -6.91 -26.03
N GLY A 188 38.85 -5.91 -26.31
CA GLY A 188 39.83 -5.35 -25.38
C GLY A 188 39.32 -4.11 -24.62
N GLY A 189 40.10 -3.63 -23.66
CA GLY A 189 39.78 -2.39 -22.90
C GLY A 189 38.80 -2.57 -21.74
N LEU A 190 38.33 -3.79 -21.51
CA LEU A 190 37.52 -4.20 -20.36
C LEU A 190 38.42 -4.67 -19.21
N SER A 191 37.87 -4.75 -17.99
CA SER A 191 38.60 -5.29 -16.83
C SER A 191 38.99 -6.76 -16.99
N ARG A 192 38.31 -7.49 -17.89
CA ARG A 192 38.64 -8.84 -18.35
C ARG A 192 38.39 -8.95 -19.86
N PRO A 193 39.21 -9.70 -20.63
CA PRO A 193 38.99 -9.85 -22.05
C PRO A 193 37.74 -10.69 -22.35
N VAL A 194 36.98 -10.29 -23.37
CA VAL A 194 35.88 -11.09 -23.92
C VAL A 194 36.29 -11.64 -25.28
N SER A 195 36.23 -12.95 -25.47
CA SER A 195 36.51 -13.61 -26.76
C SER A 195 35.23 -14.11 -27.40
N ILE A 196 34.95 -13.69 -28.62
CA ILE A 196 33.78 -14.09 -29.40
C ILE A 196 34.25 -15.01 -30.53
N TYR A 197 33.82 -16.26 -30.50
CA TYR A 197 34.08 -17.28 -31.50
C TYR A 197 32.84 -17.45 -32.36
N TYR A 198 32.99 -17.43 -33.68
CA TYR A 198 31.85 -17.47 -34.59
C TYR A 198 32.19 -18.14 -35.92
N ARG A 199 31.14 -18.51 -36.65
CA ARG A 199 31.18 -18.95 -38.05
C ARG A 199 30.55 -17.88 -38.92
N ILE A 200 31.00 -17.76 -40.16
CA ILE A 200 30.40 -16.84 -41.13
C ILE A 200 29.55 -17.65 -42.10
N ASP A 201 28.29 -17.27 -42.26
CA ASP A 201 27.38 -17.97 -43.16
C ASP A 201 27.91 -17.95 -44.60
N GLY A 202 27.87 -19.11 -45.25
CA GLY A 202 28.43 -19.30 -46.59
C GLY A 202 29.96 -19.35 -46.71
N LEU A 203 30.73 -19.15 -45.62
CA LEU A 203 32.19 -19.30 -45.64
C LEU A 203 32.62 -20.78 -45.64
N THR A 204 31.90 -21.60 -44.88
CA THR A 204 32.04 -23.07 -44.86
C THR A 204 30.67 -23.73 -45.08
N ALA A 205 30.61 -25.06 -45.11
CA ALA A 205 29.33 -25.78 -45.20
C ALA A 205 28.53 -25.80 -43.87
N ARG A 206 28.89 -24.94 -42.91
CA ARG A 206 28.30 -24.85 -41.57
C ARG A 206 27.55 -23.52 -41.43
N ASP A 207 26.40 -23.54 -40.77
CA ASP A 207 25.60 -22.34 -40.53
C ASP A 207 26.33 -21.35 -39.61
N GLY A 208 26.31 -20.07 -39.93
CA GLY A 208 27.01 -19.01 -39.20
C GLY A 208 26.19 -17.73 -39.08
N VAL A 209 26.84 -16.68 -38.57
CA VAL A 209 26.25 -15.33 -38.55
C VAL A 209 26.20 -14.77 -39.98
N PRO A 210 25.27 -13.84 -40.28
CA PRO A 210 25.18 -13.21 -41.60
C PRO A 210 26.51 -12.59 -42.04
N ALA A 211 26.98 -12.90 -43.25
CA ALA A 211 28.23 -12.41 -43.81
C ALA A 211 28.19 -10.93 -44.28
N VAL A 212 27.39 -10.10 -43.61
CA VAL A 212 27.24 -8.67 -43.94
C VAL A 212 28.32 -7.88 -43.20
N ASP A 213 29.15 -7.15 -43.94
CA ASP A 213 30.18 -6.23 -43.42
C ASP A 213 30.15 -4.94 -44.25
N VAL A 214 29.30 -4.00 -43.85
CA VAL A 214 29.11 -2.73 -44.58
C VAL A 214 30.32 -1.81 -44.43
N ASN A 215 31.04 -1.89 -43.31
CA ASN A 215 32.15 -1.00 -43.01
C ASN A 215 33.50 -1.52 -43.55
N SER A 216 33.54 -2.74 -44.09
CA SER A 216 34.70 -3.40 -44.70
C SER A 216 35.89 -3.56 -43.75
N ASN A 217 35.65 -3.77 -42.45
CA ASN A 217 36.70 -4.04 -41.47
C ASN A 217 37.08 -5.54 -41.36
N GLY A 218 36.43 -6.40 -42.15
CA GLY A 218 36.66 -7.84 -42.15
C GLY A 218 35.98 -8.57 -40.99
N VAL A 219 35.00 -7.96 -40.32
CA VAL A 219 34.19 -8.55 -39.26
C VAL A 219 32.71 -8.38 -39.61
N PRO A 220 31.87 -9.42 -39.48
CA PRO A 220 30.43 -9.25 -39.68
C PRO A 220 29.81 -8.17 -38.78
N ASP A 221 28.95 -7.32 -39.34
CA ASP A 221 28.26 -6.22 -38.64
C ASP A 221 27.48 -6.73 -37.39
N ALA A 222 26.94 -7.95 -37.46
CA ALA A 222 26.27 -8.59 -36.32
C ALA A 222 27.23 -8.83 -35.13
N ILE A 223 28.47 -9.23 -35.42
CA ILE A 223 29.52 -9.45 -34.41
C ILE A 223 30.09 -8.13 -33.90
N ASP A 224 30.27 -7.13 -34.78
CA ASP A 224 30.62 -5.77 -34.37
C ASP A 224 29.60 -5.19 -33.41
N ARG A 225 28.31 -5.31 -33.76
CA ARG A 225 27.21 -4.84 -32.94
C ARG A 225 27.18 -5.55 -31.59
N PHE A 226 27.24 -6.88 -31.60
CA PHE A 226 27.25 -7.68 -30.37
C PHE A 226 28.45 -7.33 -29.47
N ALA A 227 29.64 -7.15 -30.03
CA ALA A 227 30.83 -6.74 -29.27
C ALA A 227 30.68 -5.35 -28.64
N ALA A 228 30.08 -4.41 -29.35
CA ALA A 228 29.78 -3.08 -28.84
C ALA A 228 28.75 -3.12 -27.69
N ASP A 229 27.68 -3.92 -27.86
CA ASP A 229 26.64 -4.09 -26.84
C ASP A 229 27.18 -4.80 -25.58
N MET A 230 28.04 -5.81 -25.73
CA MET A 230 28.76 -6.45 -24.62
C MET A 230 29.64 -5.46 -23.86
N THR A 231 30.34 -4.56 -24.58
CA THR A 231 31.17 -3.52 -23.96
C THR A 231 30.32 -2.54 -23.15
N ALA A 232 29.18 -2.11 -23.70
CA ALA A 232 28.26 -1.22 -23.02
C ALA A 232 27.60 -1.87 -21.80
N ALA A 233 27.12 -3.10 -21.94
CA ALA A 233 26.58 -3.91 -20.85
C ALA A 233 27.60 -4.08 -19.71
N TRP A 234 28.84 -4.43 -20.06
CA TRP A 234 29.94 -4.58 -19.10
C TRP A 234 30.17 -3.31 -18.30
N GLY A 235 30.32 -2.17 -18.97
CA GLY A 235 30.51 -0.88 -18.32
C GLY A 235 29.34 -0.48 -17.44
N ALA A 236 28.10 -0.76 -17.86
CA ALA A 236 26.91 -0.51 -17.05
C ALA A 236 26.93 -1.33 -15.76
N TYR A 237 27.21 -2.64 -15.84
CA TYR A 237 27.21 -3.53 -14.67
C TYR A 237 28.34 -3.16 -13.68
N GLU A 238 29.53 -2.83 -14.16
CA GLU A 238 30.61 -2.31 -13.30
C GLU A 238 30.23 -0.98 -12.63
N SER A 239 29.56 -0.08 -13.35
CA SER A 239 29.11 1.21 -12.79
C SER A 239 28.08 1.05 -11.67
N TRP A 240 27.29 -0.03 -11.70
CA TRP A 240 26.34 -0.39 -10.63
C TRP A 240 27.02 -1.13 -9.47
N GLY A 241 28.31 -1.44 -9.61
CA GLY A 241 29.17 -2.02 -8.60
C GLY A 241 29.19 -3.54 -8.60
N TYR A 242 28.78 -4.20 -9.68
CA TYR A 242 28.94 -5.65 -9.84
C TYR A 242 30.42 -5.98 -10.05
N THR A 243 30.84 -7.13 -9.53
CA THR A 243 32.18 -7.67 -9.73
C THR A 243 32.15 -8.89 -10.64
N TRP A 244 33.28 -9.14 -11.29
CA TRP A 244 33.45 -10.27 -12.21
C TRP A 244 34.31 -11.35 -11.59
N ALA A 245 34.00 -12.58 -11.95
CA ALA A 245 34.84 -13.71 -11.64
C ALA A 245 36.20 -13.65 -12.35
N PRO A 246 37.20 -14.37 -11.82
CA PRO A 246 38.49 -14.51 -12.49
C PRO A 246 38.35 -15.29 -13.81
N GLY A 247 39.05 -14.87 -14.86
CA GLY A 247 39.08 -15.53 -16.17
C GLY A 247 38.60 -14.63 -17.31
N SER A 248 38.47 -15.19 -18.51
CA SER A 248 37.90 -14.51 -19.69
C SER A 248 36.44 -14.92 -19.90
N VAL A 249 35.61 -14.00 -20.40
CA VAL A 249 34.26 -14.37 -20.87
C VAL A 249 34.38 -14.82 -22.32
N ASN A 250 33.90 -16.02 -22.63
CA ASN A 250 33.99 -16.57 -23.98
C ASN A 250 32.59 -16.81 -24.54
N VAL A 251 32.32 -16.25 -25.71
CA VAL A 251 31.03 -16.31 -26.40
C VAL A 251 31.19 -17.16 -27.65
N PHE A 252 30.27 -18.10 -27.87
CA PHE A 252 30.31 -19.03 -29.00
C PHE A 252 29.03 -18.94 -29.82
N PHE A 253 29.13 -18.38 -31.03
CA PHE A 253 28.05 -18.35 -32.02
C PHE A 253 28.10 -19.59 -32.91
N GLY A 254 27.01 -20.35 -32.93
CA GLY A 254 26.88 -21.53 -33.78
C GLY A 254 26.66 -22.84 -33.03
N ILE A 255 26.37 -22.78 -31.73
CA ILE A 255 25.98 -23.96 -30.97
C ILE A 255 24.46 -24.02 -31.02
N ASP A 256 23.91 -24.75 -31.98
CA ASP A 256 22.46 -24.84 -32.17
C ASP A 256 21.96 -26.27 -31.96
N TRP A 257 21.06 -26.45 -30.99
CA TRP A 257 20.48 -27.74 -30.65
C TRP A 257 19.11 -27.87 -31.31
N ASN A 258 19.07 -28.52 -32.48
CA ASN A 258 17.87 -28.70 -33.30
C ASN A 258 17.15 -27.39 -33.69
N GLY A 259 17.86 -26.26 -33.80
CA GLY A 259 17.27 -24.96 -34.19
C GLY A 259 16.58 -24.23 -33.04
N GLN A 260 16.90 -24.56 -31.79
CA GLN A 260 16.18 -24.09 -30.59
C GLN A 260 17.08 -23.42 -29.56
N ASN A 261 18.33 -23.07 -29.85
CA ASN A 261 19.17 -22.39 -28.87
C ASN A 261 18.64 -20.95 -28.57
N PRO A 262 18.21 -20.65 -27.33
CA PRO A 262 17.80 -19.30 -26.94
C PRO A 262 18.93 -18.31 -26.67
N GLY A 263 20.16 -18.79 -26.50
CA GLY A 263 21.21 -18.14 -25.73
C GLY A 263 21.27 -18.70 -24.31
N VAL A 264 22.46 -19.12 -23.86
CA VAL A 264 22.64 -19.63 -22.50
C VAL A 264 24.01 -19.29 -21.96
N THR A 265 24.08 -18.97 -20.67
CA THR A 265 25.32 -18.79 -19.93
C THR A 265 25.54 -19.96 -18.98
N LEU A 266 26.69 -20.62 -19.10
CA LEU A 266 26.96 -21.81 -18.29
C LEU A 266 27.18 -21.45 -16.81
N PRO A 267 26.52 -22.15 -15.87
CA PRO A 267 26.42 -21.74 -14.47
C PRO A 267 27.66 -21.91 -13.60
N PHE A 268 28.76 -22.38 -14.17
CA PHE A 268 29.92 -22.79 -13.39
C PHE A 268 31.22 -22.11 -13.79
N GLY A 269 31.25 -21.22 -14.78
CA GLY A 269 32.51 -20.66 -15.32
C GLY A 269 33.44 -19.95 -14.32
N ASP A 270 32.99 -19.73 -13.09
CA ASP A 270 33.71 -19.07 -11.99
C ASP A 270 34.38 -20.04 -11.02
N TYR A 271 34.08 -21.34 -11.10
CA TYR A 271 34.68 -22.36 -10.23
C TYR A 271 35.89 -23.07 -10.89
N GLY A 272 36.09 -22.86 -12.19
CA GLY A 272 37.26 -23.23 -12.98
C GLY A 272 38.24 -22.07 -13.24
N THR A 273 39.24 -22.29 -14.11
CA THR A 273 40.29 -21.30 -14.44
C THR A 273 40.01 -20.47 -15.70
N ASP A 274 38.97 -20.83 -16.46
CA ASP A 274 38.76 -20.35 -17.82
C ASP A 274 37.67 -19.27 -17.97
N GLY A 275 37.00 -18.88 -16.88
CA GLY A 275 35.94 -17.85 -16.87
C GLY A 275 34.62 -18.26 -17.55
N ALA A 276 33.64 -17.35 -17.55
CA ALA A 276 32.28 -17.59 -18.04
C ALA A 276 32.20 -17.99 -19.53
N LYS A 277 31.18 -18.79 -19.87
CA LYS A 277 30.95 -19.34 -21.20
C LYS A 277 29.50 -19.05 -21.63
N ILE A 278 29.33 -18.35 -22.74
CA ILE A 278 28.03 -17.97 -23.31
C ILE A 278 27.87 -18.70 -24.65
N LEU A 279 26.80 -19.47 -24.81
CA LEU A 279 26.54 -20.30 -25.99
C LEU A 279 25.31 -19.74 -26.72
N LEU A 280 25.49 -19.30 -27.96
CA LEU A 280 24.47 -18.61 -28.76
C LEU A 280 24.15 -19.39 -30.06
N PRO A 281 22.91 -19.27 -30.59
CA PRO A 281 22.57 -19.83 -31.90
C PRO A 281 23.42 -19.21 -33.01
N SER A 282 23.48 -19.86 -34.18
CA SER A 282 24.24 -19.34 -35.34
C SER A 282 23.76 -17.97 -35.79
N ASP A 283 22.44 -17.74 -35.83
CA ASP A 283 21.84 -16.44 -36.10
C ASP A 283 20.55 -16.26 -35.27
N PRO A 284 20.59 -15.55 -34.12
CA PRO A 284 19.40 -15.27 -33.32
C PRO A 284 18.44 -14.25 -33.98
N GLY A 285 18.84 -13.60 -35.08
CA GLY A 285 18.09 -12.53 -35.72
C GLY A 285 18.41 -11.14 -35.15
N PRO A 286 18.15 -10.06 -35.93
CA PRO A 286 18.71 -8.72 -35.71
C PRO A 286 18.34 -8.09 -34.36
N ASP A 287 17.11 -8.28 -33.88
CA ASP A 287 16.65 -7.73 -32.61
C ASP A 287 17.22 -8.47 -31.38
N ARG A 288 17.58 -9.76 -31.55
CA ARG A 288 18.03 -10.61 -30.45
C ARG A 288 19.52 -10.50 -30.15
N TYR A 289 20.36 -10.11 -31.12
CA TYR A 289 21.80 -9.91 -30.85
C TYR A 289 22.03 -8.93 -29.70
N THR A 290 21.34 -7.79 -29.72
CA THR A 290 21.45 -6.79 -28.65
C THR A 290 20.92 -7.36 -27.33
N TYR A 291 19.70 -7.88 -27.32
CA TYR A 291 19.07 -8.43 -26.10
C TYR A 291 19.91 -9.51 -25.42
N LEU A 292 20.44 -10.47 -26.18
CA LEU A 292 21.25 -11.58 -25.66
C LEU A 292 22.58 -11.10 -25.08
N ALA A 293 23.20 -10.06 -25.67
CA ALA A 293 24.43 -9.48 -25.11
C ALA A 293 24.20 -8.97 -23.68
N TYR A 294 23.09 -8.28 -23.42
CA TYR A 294 22.79 -7.77 -22.08
C TYR A 294 22.32 -8.88 -21.12
N HIS A 295 21.36 -9.72 -21.55
CA HIS A 295 20.75 -10.75 -20.71
C HIS A 295 21.79 -11.82 -20.30
N GLU A 296 22.48 -12.42 -21.27
CA GLU A 296 23.42 -13.52 -21.01
C GLU A 296 24.67 -13.05 -20.27
N LEU A 297 25.18 -11.85 -20.57
CA LEU A 297 26.31 -11.32 -19.84
C LEU A 297 25.98 -11.08 -18.37
N PHE A 298 24.73 -10.75 -18.02
CA PHE A 298 24.34 -10.55 -16.63
C PHE A 298 24.35 -11.87 -15.84
N HIS A 299 23.95 -13.00 -16.46
CA HIS A 299 24.10 -14.33 -15.85
C HIS A 299 25.55 -14.60 -15.44
N ALA A 300 26.54 -14.20 -16.25
CA ALA A 300 27.95 -14.34 -15.89
C ALA A 300 28.33 -13.54 -14.62
N THR A 301 27.67 -12.40 -14.36
CA THR A 301 27.85 -11.69 -13.08
C THR A 301 27.14 -12.38 -11.91
N GLN A 302 25.96 -12.96 -12.14
CA GLN A 302 25.17 -13.60 -11.07
C GLN A 302 25.87 -14.84 -10.52
N TYR A 303 26.46 -15.67 -11.40
CA TYR A 303 27.16 -16.88 -10.98
C TYR A 303 28.33 -16.59 -10.03
N HIS A 304 28.95 -15.40 -10.13
CA HIS A 304 30.02 -14.97 -9.24
C HIS A 304 29.58 -14.84 -7.78
N TYR A 305 28.29 -14.54 -7.55
CA TYR A 305 27.70 -14.41 -6.22
C TYR A 305 27.18 -15.73 -5.65
N ILE A 306 27.28 -16.83 -6.41
CA ILE A 306 26.93 -18.16 -5.95
C ILE A 306 28.24 -18.84 -5.52
N PRO A 307 28.50 -19.07 -4.22
CA PRO A 307 29.80 -19.53 -3.75
C PRO A 307 29.97 -21.06 -3.83
N THR A 308 28.88 -21.80 -4.03
CA THR A 308 28.90 -23.26 -4.12
C THR A 308 28.02 -23.76 -5.26
N PRO A 309 28.55 -24.63 -6.14
CA PRO A 309 27.79 -25.30 -7.19
C PRO A 309 26.60 -26.10 -6.64
N ALA A 310 26.66 -26.50 -5.36
CA ALA A 310 25.59 -27.23 -4.70
C ALA A 310 24.30 -26.42 -4.54
N LEU A 311 24.37 -25.07 -4.49
CA LEU A 311 23.18 -24.22 -4.45
C LEU A 311 22.36 -24.32 -5.75
N LEU A 312 23.02 -24.67 -6.85
CA LEU A 312 22.40 -24.98 -8.14
C LEU A 312 21.74 -26.38 -8.16
N LEU A 313 21.65 -27.08 -7.02
CA LEU A 313 20.80 -28.26 -6.87
C LEU A 313 19.36 -27.89 -6.48
N ASP A 314 19.16 -26.72 -5.88
CA ASP A 314 17.83 -26.10 -5.67
C ASP A 314 17.62 -24.96 -6.68
N LEU A 315 17.94 -25.25 -7.95
CA LEU A 315 17.81 -24.29 -9.03
C LEU A 315 16.44 -23.63 -9.11
N PRO A 316 15.29 -24.31 -8.96
CA PRO A 316 14.00 -23.63 -9.02
C PRO A 316 13.94 -22.43 -8.07
N SER A 317 14.50 -22.56 -6.86
CA SER A 317 14.50 -21.53 -5.81
C SER A 317 15.37 -20.33 -6.10
N VAL A 318 16.42 -20.49 -6.92
CA VAL A 318 17.36 -19.42 -7.29
C VAL A 318 17.08 -18.86 -8.69
N ASN A 319 16.69 -19.74 -9.62
CA ASN A 319 16.52 -19.47 -11.04
C ASN A 319 15.48 -18.41 -11.32
N TRP A 320 14.36 -18.38 -10.57
CA TRP A 320 13.34 -17.37 -10.81
C TRP A 320 13.88 -15.94 -10.63
N TRP A 321 14.80 -15.76 -9.67
CA TRP A 321 15.44 -14.49 -9.39
C TRP A 321 16.59 -14.21 -10.36
N MET A 322 17.30 -15.24 -10.80
CA MET A 322 18.28 -15.13 -11.89
C MET A 322 17.64 -14.55 -13.15
N GLU A 323 16.58 -15.20 -13.66
CA GLU A 323 15.88 -14.75 -14.87
C GLU A 323 15.24 -13.37 -14.68
N ALA A 324 14.56 -13.15 -13.55
CA ALA A 324 13.93 -11.86 -13.27
C ALA A 324 14.95 -10.71 -13.25
N THR A 325 16.11 -10.93 -12.64
CA THR A 325 17.13 -9.88 -12.53
C THR A 325 18.00 -9.74 -13.78
N ALA A 326 18.12 -10.78 -14.60
CA ALA A 326 18.70 -10.69 -15.94
C ALA A 326 17.82 -9.86 -16.88
N GLU A 327 16.49 -10.02 -16.82
CA GLU A 327 15.56 -9.16 -17.57
C GLU A 327 15.55 -7.72 -17.05
N TRP A 328 15.62 -7.53 -15.73
CA TRP A 328 15.80 -6.19 -15.14
C TRP A 328 17.10 -5.53 -15.58
N ALA A 329 18.23 -6.25 -15.55
CA ALA A 329 19.53 -5.73 -15.95
C ALA A 329 19.56 -5.39 -17.43
N ALA A 330 19.00 -6.28 -18.26
CA ALA A 330 18.83 -6.05 -19.69
C ALA A 330 18.02 -4.77 -19.92
N HIS A 331 16.81 -4.64 -19.39
CA HIS A 331 15.99 -3.43 -19.51
C HIS A 331 16.74 -2.15 -19.09
N ARG A 332 17.41 -2.17 -17.93
CA ARG A 332 18.09 -1.01 -17.35
C ARG A 332 19.27 -0.54 -18.20
N ALA A 333 20.07 -1.48 -18.69
CA ALA A 333 21.23 -1.17 -19.51
C ALA A 333 20.80 -0.79 -20.93
N TYR A 334 19.80 -1.49 -21.47
CA TYR A 334 19.22 -1.25 -22.78
C TYR A 334 18.58 0.15 -22.88
N ASN A 335 17.96 0.64 -21.81
CA ASN A 335 17.41 1.99 -21.77
C ASN A 335 18.45 3.11 -21.94
N GLN A 336 19.74 2.83 -21.74
CA GLN A 336 20.81 3.79 -21.99
C GLN A 336 21.07 4.00 -23.50
N LEU A 337 20.64 3.06 -24.35
CA LEU A 337 20.82 3.12 -25.81
C LEU A 337 19.78 3.99 -26.54
N GLY A 338 18.76 4.49 -25.83
CA GLY A 338 17.70 5.31 -26.41
C GLY A 338 16.58 4.53 -27.11
N ALA A 339 15.58 5.25 -27.61
CA ALA A 339 14.32 4.65 -28.07
C ALA A 339 14.39 3.86 -29.39
N SER A 340 15.46 4.02 -30.16
CA SER A 340 15.65 3.39 -31.48
C SER A 340 16.43 2.07 -31.43
N ALA A 341 16.83 1.59 -30.24
CA ALA A 341 17.64 0.39 -30.13
C ALA A 341 16.85 -0.91 -30.51
N PRO A 342 17.39 -1.81 -31.37
CA PRO A 342 16.67 -2.95 -31.94
C PRO A 342 16.32 -4.07 -30.95
N GLY A 343 15.03 -4.33 -30.74
CA GLY A 343 14.58 -5.34 -29.77
C GLY A 343 14.39 -4.81 -28.34
N ARG A 344 14.28 -3.49 -28.15
CA ARG A 344 14.12 -2.82 -26.83
C ARG A 344 13.03 -3.37 -25.93
N SER A 345 11.99 -3.98 -26.47
CA SER A 345 10.87 -4.55 -25.70
C SER A 345 10.99 -6.06 -25.42
N LEU A 346 12.05 -6.73 -25.90
CA LEU A 346 12.18 -8.19 -25.77
C LEU A 346 12.23 -8.68 -24.33
N TYR A 347 12.81 -7.90 -23.40
CA TYR A 347 12.82 -8.22 -21.97
C TYR A 347 11.40 -8.29 -21.38
N ALA A 348 10.46 -7.54 -21.95
CA ALA A 348 9.07 -7.49 -21.51
C ALA A 348 8.19 -8.57 -22.15
N SER A 349 8.75 -9.43 -23.01
CA SER A 349 8.00 -10.46 -23.74
C SER A 349 7.27 -11.46 -22.85
N SER A 350 7.69 -11.56 -21.59
CA SER A 350 7.13 -12.48 -20.60
C SER A 350 6.22 -11.83 -19.54
N VAL A 351 5.89 -10.53 -19.70
CA VAL A 351 5.04 -9.79 -18.75
C VAL A 351 3.64 -10.39 -18.69
N SER A 352 3.04 -10.75 -19.83
CA SER A 352 1.67 -11.29 -19.87
C SER A 352 1.54 -12.60 -19.09
N GLN A 353 2.51 -13.52 -19.19
CA GLN A 353 2.50 -14.79 -18.45
C GLN A 353 2.56 -14.57 -16.94
N PHE A 354 3.19 -13.48 -16.48
CA PHE A 354 3.18 -13.09 -15.06
C PHE A 354 1.83 -12.53 -14.63
N LEU A 355 1.27 -11.62 -15.42
CA LEU A 355 -0.01 -10.95 -15.16
C LEU A 355 -1.23 -11.89 -15.28
N ASP A 356 -1.12 -12.96 -16.06
CA ASP A 356 -2.17 -13.97 -16.26
C ASP A 356 -2.39 -14.88 -15.03
N GLN A 357 -1.38 -14.98 -14.16
CA GLN A 357 -1.37 -15.88 -13.00
C GLN A 357 -0.90 -15.14 -11.73
N PRO A 358 -1.63 -14.09 -11.29
CA PRO A 358 -1.23 -13.29 -10.14
C PRO A 358 -1.38 -14.03 -8.81
N SER A 359 -2.23 -15.06 -8.75
CA SER A 359 -2.47 -15.85 -7.54
C SER A 359 -1.33 -16.80 -7.17
N LEU A 360 -0.41 -17.05 -8.11
CA LEU A 360 0.76 -17.88 -7.88
C LEU A 360 1.82 -17.13 -7.07
N PRO A 361 2.62 -17.84 -6.27
CA PRO A 361 3.78 -17.26 -5.61
C PRO A 361 4.69 -16.52 -6.58
N VAL A 362 5.27 -15.40 -6.13
CA VAL A 362 6.16 -14.60 -6.99
C VAL A 362 7.37 -15.40 -7.45
N ASN A 363 7.88 -16.30 -6.60
CA ASN A 363 8.98 -17.22 -6.88
C ASN A 363 8.56 -18.51 -7.59
N THR A 364 7.36 -18.59 -8.17
CA THR A 364 6.96 -19.80 -8.92
C THR A 364 7.84 -19.96 -10.15
N SER A 365 8.53 -21.10 -10.19
CA SER A 365 9.30 -21.56 -11.34
C SER A 365 8.70 -22.89 -11.81
N THR A 366 8.48 -23.04 -13.12
CA THR A 366 7.98 -24.29 -13.70
C THR A 366 9.15 -25.09 -14.26
N TRP A 367 9.49 -26.17 -13.55
CA TRP A 367 10.45 -27.18 -13.98
C TRP A 367 9.74 -28.52 -14.19
N PRO A 368 10.02 -29.31 -15.25
CA PRO A 368 10.86 -29.00 -16.42
C PRO A 368 10.00 -28.46 -17.57
N TRP A 369 10.24 -27.20 -17.94
CA TRP A 369 9.99 -26.50 -19.23
C TRP A 369 8.67 -26.66 -20.02
N GLU A 370 7.72 -27.47 -19.60
CA GLU A 370 6.39 -27.50 -20.22
C GLU A 370 5.56 -26.34 -19.65
N ALA A 371 5.39 -25.32 -20.50
CA ALA A 371 4.28 -24.35 -20.57
C ALA A 371 4.42 -22.92 -20.00
N HIS A 372 5.38 -22.53 -19.14
CA HIS A 372 5.31 -21.20 -18.48
C HIS A 372 6.64 -20.40 -18.39
N LYS A 373 6.65 -19.16 -18.91
CA LYS A 373 7.78 -18.19 -18.91
C LYS A 373 7.71 -17.19 -17.74
N ARG A 374 7.02 -17.54 -16.67
CA ARG A 374 6.59 -16.60 -15.64
C ARG A 374 7.76 -15.91 -14.92
N GLN A 375 8.86 -16.62 -14.72
CA GLN A 375 10.05 -16.12 -14.01
C GLN A 375 10.68 -14.90 -14.67
N TYR A 376 10.69 -14.83 -16.01
CA TYR A 376 11.20 -13.67 -16.74
C TYR A 376 10.37 -12.43 -16.42
N GLY A 377 9.03 -12.55 -16.46
CA GLY A 377 8.11 -11.46 -16.12
C GLY A 377 8.15 -11.01 -14.64
N ALA A 378 8.77 -11.78 -13.75
CA ALA A 378 8.96 -11.40 -12.36
C ALA A 378 9.98 -10.24 -12.18
N PHE A 379 10.65 -9.79 -13.27
CA PHE A 379 11.44 -8.55 -13.26
C PHE A 379 10.63 -7.34 -12.78
N LEU A 380 9.30 -7.35 -12.93
CA LEU A 380 8.42 -6.33 -12.37
C LEU A 380 8.65 -6.13 -10.87
N LEU A 381 8.83 -7.21 -10.10
CA LEU A 381 9.16 -7.11 -8.68
C LEU A 381 10.56 -6.51 -8.48
N ALA A 382 11.55 -6.94 -9.26
CA ALA A 382 12.91 -6.41 -9.18
C ALA A 382 12.95 -4.90 -9.46
N GLN A 383 12.23 -4.46 -10.50
CA GLN A 383 12.08 -3.06 -10.85
C GLN A 383 11.36 -2.27 -9.75
N TYR A 384 10.22 -2.79 -9.28
CA TYR A 384 9.46 -2.19 -8.19
C TYR A 384 10.34 -1.95 -6.96
N LEU A 385 11.02 -3.00 -6.46
CA LEU A 385 11.85 -2.90 -5.27
C LEU A 385 13.05 -1.97 -5.44
N THR A 386 13.64 -1.92 -6.64
CA THR A 386 14.72 -0.99 -6.97
C THR A 386 14.26 0.47 -6.86
N GLU A 387 13.04 0.77 -7.31
CA GLU A 387 12.46 2.12 -7.23
C GLU A 387 12.05 2.51 -5.81
N GLN A 388 11.61 1.55 -4.99
CA GLN A 388 11.31 1.77 -3.57
C GLN A 388 12.58 1.96 -2.71
N THR A 389 13.76 1.62 -3.25
CA THR A 389 15.02 1.63 -2.52
C THR A 389 16.10 2.40 -3.28
N ASP A 390 17.09 1.72 -3.87
CA ASP A 390 18.09 2.35 -4.73
C ASP A 390 18.64 1.38 -5.78
N GLN A 391 19.45 1.93 -6.69
CA GLN A 391 20.05 1.20 -7.80
C GLN A 391 20.92 -0.01 -7.40
N HIS A 392 21.38 -0.10 -6.16
CA HIS A 392 22.23 -1.19 -5.67
C HIS A 392 21.42 -2.30 -4.97
N PHE A 393 20.09 -2.17 -4.86
CA PHE A 393 19.23 -3.15 -4.19
C PHE A 393 19.43 -4.56 -4.73
N ILE A 394 19.32 -4.74 -6.05
CA ILE A 394 19.46 -6.05 -6.69
C ILE A 394 20.85 -6.65 -6.42
N ARG A 395 21.92 -5.87 -6.57
CA ARG A 395 23.28 -6.32 -6.26
C ARG A 395 23.40 -6.78 -4.80
N ARG A 396 22.83 -6.03 -3.85
CA ARG A 396 22.83 -6.41 -2.43
C ARG A 396 22.06 -7.70 -2.18
N THR A 397 21.01 -8.01 -2.95
CA THR A 397 20.35 -9.32 -2.83
C THR A 397 21.29 -10.45 -3.27
N TRP A 398 22.05 -10.24 -4.36
CA TRP A 398 23.08 -11.19 -4.82
C TRP A 398 24.21 -11.36 -3.81
N GLU A 399 24.68 -10.28 -3.17
CA GLU A 399 25.67 -10.33 -2.08
C GLU A 399 25.22 -11.18 -0.87
N MET A 400 23.91 -11.40 -0.71
CA MET A 400 23.32 -12.20 0.36
C MET A 400 23.05 -13.66 -0.03
N ILE A 401 23.02 -13.98 -1.33
CA ILE A 401 22.83 -15.33 -1.85
C ILE A 401 23.84 -16.35 -1.30
N PRO A 402 25.10 -16.02 -0.97
CA PRO A 402 26.02 -16.96 -0.32
C PRO A 402 25.50 -17.64 0.96
N VAL A 403 24.48 -17.05 1.61
CA VAL A 403 23.94 -17.52 2.89
C VAL A 403 22.40 -17.60 2.93
N LEU A 404 21.70 -17.10 1.92
CA LEU A 404 20.23 -16.96 1.88
C LEU A 404 19.65 -17.37 0.52
N LEU A 405 18.40 -17.84 0.51
CA LEU A 405 17.62 -17.97 -0.72
C LEU A 405 17.06 -16.60 -1.15
N PRO A 406 16.67 -16.39 -2.43
CA PRO A 406 16.32 -15.06 -2.94
C PRO A 406 15.25 -14.30 -2.16
N LEU A 407 14.14 -14.94 -1.74
CA LEU A 407 13.10 -14.25 -0.96
C LEU A 407 13.60 -13.81 0.43
N ASP A 408 14.45 -14.62 1.06
CA ASP A 408 15.07 -14.26 2.34
C ASP A 408 16.11 -13.15 2.15
N ALA A 409 16.88 -13.19 1.07
CA ALA A 409 17.83 -12.14 0.69
C ALA A 409 17.10 -10.80 0.46
N ILE A 410 16.00 -10.81 -0.30
CA ILE A 410 15.13 -9.64 -0.50
C ILE A 410 14.63 -9.10 0.84
N ALA A 411 14.09 -9.97 1.70
CA ALA A 411 13.60 -9.55 3.02
C ALA A 411 14.70 -8.95 3.89
N SER A 412 15.90 -9.53 3.87
CA SER A 412 17.05 -9.05 4.64
C SER A 412 17.56 -7.69 4.13
N VAL A 413 17.64 -7.49 2.82
CA VAL A 413 18.06 -6.21 2.23
C VAL A 413 17.02 -5.12 2.52
N LEU A 414 15.72 -5.43 2.37
CA LEU A 414 14.64 -4.49 2.72
C LEU A 414 14.69 -4.05 4.18
N SER A 415 15.00 -4.96 5.10
CA SER A 415 15.18 -4.63 6.51
C SER A 415 16.27 -3.59 6.73
N GLY A 416 17.32 -3.56 5.89
CA GLY A 416 18.38 -2.56 5.95
C GLY A 416 17.92 -1.14 5.55
N TYR A 417 16.80 -1.02 4.84
CA TYR A 417 16.13 0.25 4.56
C TYR A 417 15.04 0.59 5.59
N GLY A 418 14.82 -0.28 6.59
CA GLY A 418 13.67 -0.17 7.48
C GLY A 418 12.33 -0.47 6.78
N LEU A 419 12.37 -1.24 5.69
CA LEU A 419 11.21 -1.74 4.96
C LEU A 419 10.98 -3.22 5.29
N THR A 420 9.75 -3.70 5.05
CA THR A 420 9.39 -5.10 5.29
C THR A 420 8.79 -5.71 4.02
N LEU A 421 9.17 -6.94 3.68
CA LEU A 421 8.65 -7.64 2.51
C LEU A 421 7.10 -7.72 2.45
N PRO A 422 6.36 -7.98 3.54
CA PRO A 422 4.89 -7.94 3.53
C PRO A 422 4.28 -6.64 2.98
N ASN A 423 4.77 -5.49 3.46
CA ASN A 423 4.30 -4.18 2.99
C ASN A 423 4.68 -3.94 1.52
N GLN A 424 5.87 -4.41 1.11
CA GLN A 424 6.31 -4.28 -0.28
C GLN A 424 5.53 -5.18 -1.24
N LEU A 425 5.09 -6.38 -0.81
CA LEU A 425 4.23 -7.25 -1.62
C LEU A 425 2.83 -6.64 -1.82
N GLU A 426 2.26 -6.02 -0.79
CA GLU A 426 0.99 -5.28 -0.90
C GLU A 426 1.14 -4.11 -1.88
N GLY A 427 2.18 -3.28 -1.70
CA GLY A 427 2.49 -2.17 -2.61
C GLY A 427 2.72 -2.63 -4.04
N PHE A 428 3.48 -3.71 -4.24
CA PHE A 428 3.73 -4.33 -5.54
C PHE A 428 2.43 -4.80 -6.23
N SER A 429 1.49 -5.38 -5.48
CA SER A 429 0.21 -5.84 -6.03
C SER A 429 -0.64 -4.66 -6.53
N ILE A 430 -0.61 -3.54 -5.82
CA ILE A 430 -1.27 -2.29 -6.22
C ILE A 430 -0.56 -1.67 -7.44
N ALA A 431 0.78 -1.61 -7.42
CA ALA A 431 1.62 -1.14 -8.52
C ALA A 431 1.30 -1.87 -9.82
N THR A 432 1.28 -3.20 -9.73
CA THR A 432 1.09 -4.12 -10.86
C THR A 432 -0.35 -4.14 -11.33
N TYR A 433 -1.33 -3.85 -10.46
CA TYR A 433 -2.69 -3.61 -10.93
C TYR A 433 -2.82 -2.35 -11.79
N ARG A 434 -2.02 -1.32 -11.51
CA ARG A 434 -2.04 -0.03 -12.21
C ARG A 434 -1.21 -0.04 -13.50
N LEU A 435 -0.01 -0.65 -13.47
CA LEU A 435 1.00 -0.58 -14.55
C LEU A 435 1.16 0.83 -15.13
N ALA A 436 1.15 1.83 -14.26
CA ALA A 436 1.20 3.23 -14.64
C ALA A 436 2.39 3.92 -14.01
N THR A 437 2.76 5.07 -14.59
CA THR A 437 3.75 5.96 -14.02
C THR A 437 3.35 6.37 -12.61
N ASP A 438 4.34 6.53 -11.73
CA ASP A 438 4.08 7.12 -10.43
C ASP A 438 3.50 8.54 -10.61
N HIS A 439 2.35 8.80 -9.98
CA HIS A 439 1.61 10.05 -10.16
C HIS A 439 1.92 10.99 -9.00
N ALA A 440 2.47 12.15 -9.31
CA ALA A 440 2.58 13.25 -8.37
C ALA A 440 1.16 13.66 -7.92
N GLY A 441 0.80 13.36 -6.67
CA GLY A 441 -0.51 13.75 -6.10
C GLY A 441 -1.25 12.68 -5.31
N LEU A 442 -0.72 11.45 -5.21
CA LEU A 442 -1.37 10.38 -4.42
C LEU A 442 -1.03 10.42 -2.93
N SER A 443 -0.41 11.48 -2.41
CA SER A 443 0.06 11.58 -1.01
C SER A 443 -0.99 11.10 -0.02
N GLY A 444 -0.71 9.99 0.66
CA GLY A 444 -1.62 9.37 1.62
C GLY A 444 -2.32 8.09 1.14
N PHE A 445 -2.24 7.69 -0.14
CA PHE A 445 -2.64 6.33 -0.57
C PHE A 445 -1.62 5.29 -0.07
N VAL A 446 -2.06 4.10 0.37
CA VAL A 446 -1.17 2.97 0.72
C VAL A 446 -0.21 2.58 -0.43
N GLY A 447 -0.52 3.04 -1.65
CA GLY A 447 0.32 2.97 -2.84
C GLY A 447 0.81 4.31 -3.41
N SER A 448 0.87 5.38 -2.62
CA SER A 448 1.14 6.74 -3.11
C SER A 448 2.53 6.95 -3.70
N GLY A 449 3.48 6.08 -3.37
CA GLY A 449 4.81 6.01 -3.98
C GLY A 449 5.08 4.63 -4.60
N VAL A 450 4.04 3.84 -4.87
CA VAL A 450 4.18 2.45 -5.35
C VAL A 450 3.86 2.30 -6.84
N GLY A 451 3.71 3.40 -7.60
CA GLY A 451 3.71 3.31 -9.06
C GLY A 451 5.08 2.88 -9.61
N TYR A 452 5.14 2.52 -10.89
CA TYR A 452 6.43 2.33 -11.54
C TYR A 452 6.92 3.69 -12.04
N SER A 453 8.11 4.13 -11.66
CA SER A 453 8.71 5.34 -12.24
C SER A 453 9.16 5.11 -13.69
N ASP A 454 9.24 3.85 -14.10
CA ASP A 454 9.71 3.45 -15.42
C ASP A 454 8.73 3.84 -16.56
N PRO A 455 9.22 4.50 -17.62
CA PRO A 455 8.39 4.91 -18.75
C PRO A 455 7.82 3.73 -19.56
N HIS A 456 8.37 2.52 -19.42
CA HIS A 456 7.85 1.34 -20.09
C HIS A 456 6.57 0.77 -19.43
N ALA A 457 6.25 1.16 -18.19
CA ALA A 457 5.08 0.67 -17.49
C ALA A 457 3.74 0.94 -18.22
N PRO A 458 3.34 2.20 -18.48
CA PRO A 458 2.06 2.50 -19.14
C PRO A 458 2.02 2.13 -20.63
N GLY A 459 3.18 1.91 -21.26
CA GLY A 459 3.29 1.60 -22.68
C GLY A 459 3.60 0.13 -22.92
N VAL A 460 4.89 -0.23 -22.84
CA VAL A 460 5.38 -1.57 -23.18
C VAL A 460 4.72 -2.63 -22.29
N TRP A 461 4.75 -2.50 -20.97
CA TRP A 461 4.23 -3.55 -20.07
C TRP A 461 2.71 -3.67 -20.14
N ALA A 462 2.00 -2.54 -20.03
CA ALA A 462 0.54 -2.53 -20.12
C ALA A 462 0.05 -3.08 -21.48
N SER A 463 0.71 -2.75 -22.59
CA SER A 463 0.31 -3.23 -23.92
C SER A 463 0.45 -4.75 -24.13
N THR A 464 1.29 -5.42 -23.34
CA THR A 464 1.43 -6.89 -23.42
C THR A 464 0.30 -7.64 -22.72
N SER A 465 -0.45 -6.98 -21.83
CA SER A 465 -1.52 -7.62 -21.07
C SER A 465 -2.73 -7.93 -21.96
N ALA A 466 -3.22 -9.17 -21.90
CA ALA A 466 -4.50 -9.58 -22.52
C ALA A 466 -5.73 -8.97 -21.82
N PHE A 467 -5.52 -8.20 -20.75
CA PHE A 467 -6.55 -7.74 -19.83
C PHE A 467 -6.57 -6.22 -19.70
N ALA A 468 -6.52 -5.53 -20.84
CA ALA A 468 -6.59 -4.07 -20.93
C ALA A 468 -5.55 -3.36 -20.04
N GLY A 469 -4.30 -3.86 -20.03
CA GLY A 469 -3.21 -3.25 -19.26
C GLY A 469 -3.20 -3.59 -17.77
N ARG A 470 -3.90 -4.64 -17.33
CA ARG A 470 -3.98 -5.04 -15.91
C ARG A 470 -3.74 -6.54 -15.69
N PRO A 471 -3.56 -7.00 -14.45
CA PRO A 471 -3.54 -8.43 -14.13
C PRO A 471 -4.89 -9.11 -14.38
N LYS A 472 -4.88 -10.44 -14.49
CA LYS A 472 -6.11 -11.23 -14.56
C LYS A 472 -6.96 -11.03 -13.30
N ARG A 473 -8.23 -10.67 -13.48
CA ARG A 473 -9.20 -10.59 -12.38
C ARG A 473 -9.71 -11.99 -12.03
N SER A 474 -9.85 -12.26 -10.75
CA SER A 474 -10.51 -13.48 -10.25
C SER A 474 -12.03 -13.41 -10.43
N ALA A 475 -12.59 -12.20 -10.40
CA ALA A 475 -14.00 -11.95 -10.70
C ALA A 475 -14.22 -10.49 -11.12
N GLU A 476 -15.16 -10.28 -12.04
CA GLU A 476 -15.73 -8.98 -12.41
C GLU A 476 -17.24 -9.06 -12.18
N ARG A 477 -17.82 -8.05 -11.52
CA ARG A 477 -19.23 -8.03 -11.13
C ARG A 477 -19.86 -6.68 -11.42
N THR A 478 -20.93 -6.70 -12.21
CA THR A 478 -21.80 -5.55 -12.40
C THR A 478 -22.93 -5.61 -11.38
N MET A 479 -23.17 -4.55 -10.61
CA MET A 479 -24.10 -4.55 -9.47
C MET A 479 -25.09 -3.38 -9.52
N SER A 480 -26.35 -3.65 -9.19
CA SER A 480 -27.41 -2.64 -8.96
C SER A 480 -27.68 -2.44 -7.46
N TRP A 481 -28.33 -1.35 -7.09
CA TRP A 481 -28.74 -1.10 -5.69
C TRP A 481 -29.61 -2.23 -5.14
N GLY A 482 -29.34 -2.66 -3.91
CA GLY A 482 -29.95 -3.82 -3.27
C GLY A 482 -29.33 -5.16 -3.72
N GLY A 483 -28.43 -5.14 -4.69
CA GLY A 483 -27.75 -6.33 -5.20
C GLY A 483 -26.74 -6.90 -4.22
N THR A 484 -26.68 -8.23 -4.17
CA THR A 484 -25.67 -8.99 -3.44
C THR A 484 -24.98 -9.94 -4.41
N THR A 485 -23.67 -10.12 -4.26
CA THR A 485 -22.90 -11.11 -5.02
C THR A 485 -21.81 -11.71 -4.13
N SER A 486 -21.35 -12.90 -4.47
CA SER A 486 -20.31 -13.60 -3.72
C SER A 486 -19.43 -14.42 -4.66
N GLY A 487 -18.28 -14.84 -4.14
CA GLY A 487 -17.34 -15.68 -4.87
C GLY A 487 -16.20 -16.11 -3.97
N SER A 488 -15.20 -16.73 -4.59
CA SER A 488 -13.99 -17.17 -3.91
C SER A 488 -12.80 -17.10 -4.86
N PHE A 489 -11.60 -17.02 -4.30
CA PHE A 489 -10.35 -17.17 -5.02
C PHE A 489 -9.31 -17.90 -4.14
N GLU A 490 -8.28 -18.46 -4.76
CA GLU A 490 -7.18 -19.13 -4.07
C GLU A 490 -5.88 -18.38 -4.25
N LEU A 491 -5.09 -18.27 -3.18
CA LEU A 491 -3.80 -17.57 -3.17
C LEU A 491 -2.67 -18.46 -2.65
N GLY A 492 -1.59 -18.57 -3.42
CA GLY A 492 -0.31 -19.05 -2.93
C GLY A 492 0.43 -17.99 -2.08
N PRO A 493 1.42 -18.39 -1.26
CA PRO A 493 2.31 -17.47 -0.55
C PRO A 493 2.84 -16.38 -1.51
N SER A 494 2.91 -15.11 -1.10
CA SER A 494 3.30 -13.96 -1.95
C SER A 494 2.44 -13.67 -3.19
N GLY A 495 1.32 -14.38 -3.39
CA GLY A 495 0.40 -14.17 -4.51
C GLY A 495 -0.65 -13.09 -4.24
N ALA A 496 -1.31 -12.63 -5.31
CA ALA A 496 -2.34 -11.60 -5.28
C ALA A 496 -3.61 -11.98 -6.07
N SER A 497 -4.75 -11.42 -5.66
CA SER A 497 -6.04 -11.57 -6.33
C SER A 497 -6.73 -10.22 -6.47
N TYR A 498 -7.45 -10.05 -7.57
CA TYR A 498 -8.17 -8.85 -7.95
C TYR A 498 -9.63 -9.20 -8.20
N VAL A 499 -10.56 -8.48 -7.56
CA VAL A 499 -12.01 -8.57 -7.82
C VAL A 499 -12.55 -7.18 -8.10
N GLU A 500 -13.23 -7.01 -9.23
CA GLU A 500 -13.78 -5.73 -9.66
C GLU A 500 -15.31 -5.69 -9.52
N PHE A 501 -15.81 -4.55 -9.07
CA PHE A 501 -17.22 -4.25 -8.86
C PHE A 501 -17.59 -2.96 -9.59
N THR A 502 -18.48 -3.06 -10.59
CA THR A 502 -18.96 -1.94 -11.39
C THR A 502 -20.43 -1.66 -11.05
N PRO A 503 -20.74 -0.57 -10.33
CA PRO A 503 -22.11 -0.15 -10.09
C PRO A 503 -22.82 0.26 -11.40
N THR A 504 -24.08 -0.13 -11.56
CA THR A 504 -24.97 0.37 -12.63
C THR A 504 -25.81 1.58 -12.19
N ALA A 505 -25.67 1.98 -10.93
CA ALA A 505 -26.46 3.05 -10.35
C ALA A 505 -26.10 4.43 -10.89
N THR A 506 -27.11 5.30 -11.01
CA THR A 506 -26.97 6.69 -11.45
C THR A 506 -26.60 7.66 -10.32
N GLY A 507 -26.69 7.20 -9.07
CA GLY A 507 -26.35 7.97 -7.88
C GLY A 507 -25.18 7.35 -7.09
N ARG A 508 -24.65 8.11 -6.12
CA ARG A 508 -23.60 7.63 -5.22
C ARG A 508 -24.06 6.39 -4.47
N SER A 509 -23.19 5.39 -4.42
CA SER A 509 -23.46 4.07 -3.88
C SER A 509 -22.45 3.68 -2.81
N ARG A 510 -22.77 2.68 -1.99
CA ARG A 510 -21.86 2.05 -1.05
C ARG A 510 -21.69 0.58 -1.37
N ILE A 511 -20.46 0.15 -1.59
CA ILE A 511 -20.10 -1.27 -1.64
C ILE A 511 -19.61 -1.68 -0.26
N THR A 512 -20.21 -2.74 0.28
CA THR A 512 -19.75 -3.37 1.52
C THR A 512 -19.37 -4.81 1.23
N LEU A 513 -18.17 -5.19 1.65
CA LEU A 513 -17.51 -6.45 1.42
C LEU A 513 -17.27 -7.16 2.75
N THR A 514 -17.55 -8.45 2.80
CA THR A 514 -17.14 -9.33 3.91
C THR A 514 -16.19 -10.38 3.38
N LEU A 515 -15.07 -10.57 4.06
CA LEU A 515 -14.02 -11.51 3.66
C LEU A 515 -13.88 -12.61 4.71
N GLN A 516 -13.87 -13.85 4.26
CA GLN A 516 -13.73 -15.02 5.13
C GLN A 516 -12.69 -15.97 4.52
N PRO A 517 -11.49 -16.11 5.09
CA PRO A 517 -10.60 -17.18 4.69
C PRO A 517 -11.24 -18.52 5.05
N ALA A 518 -10.97 -19.55 4.24
CA ALA A 518 -11.38 -20.91 4.58
C ALA A 518 -10.88 -21.28 5.99
N GLN A 519 -11.77 -21.80 6.82
CA GLN A 519 -11.54 -22.04 8.23
C GLN A 519 -10.34 -22.98 8.46
N GLY A 520 -9.38 -22.57 9.30
CA GLY A 520 -8.52 -23.52 10.04
C GLY A 520 -7.06 -23.72 9.63
N THR A 521 -6.45 -22.95 8.72
CA THR A 521 -5.04 -23.21 8.31
C THR A 521 -4.06 -22.04 8.41
N ILE A 522 -4.46 -20.78 8.18
CA ILE A 522 -3.53 -19.62 8.20
C ILE A 522 -4.22 -18.38 8.83
N PRO A 523 -3.56 -17.61 9.71
CA PRO A 523 -4.15 -16.40 10.32
C PRO A 523 -4.57 -15.34 9.30
N LEU A 524 -5.69 -14.65 9.54
CA LEU A 524 -6.17 -13.50 8.75
C LEU A 524 -5.10 -12.43 8.52
N ALA A 525 -4.23 -12.20 9.51
CA ALA A 525 -3.15 -11.21 9.44
C ALA A 525 -2.13 -11.46 8.32
N VAL A 526 -2.11 -12.66 7.73
CA VAL A 526 -1.27 -13.00 6.56
C VAL A 526 -1.83 -12.41 5.26
N PHE A 527 -3.14 -12.14 5.22
CA PHE A 527 -3.78 -11.48 4.10
C PHE A 527 -3.82 -9.96 4.34
N ARG A 528 -3.42 -9.21 3.32
CA ARG A 528 -3.62 -7.76 3.25
C ARG A 528 -4.71 -7.50 2.22
N HIS A 529 -5.74 -6.77 2.62
CA HIS A 529 -6.86 -6.42 1.77
C HIS A 529 -6.95 -4.91 1.66
N VAL A 530 -7.11 -4.42 0.43
CA VAL A 530 -7.45 -3.03 0.17
C VAL A 530 -8.56 -2.99 -0.86
N LEU A 531 -9.56 -2.16 -0.59
CA LEU A 531 -10.61 -1.85 -1.55
C LEU A 531 -10.35 -0.45 -2.08
N VAL A 532 -10.22 -0.32 -3.40
CA VAL A 532 -9.84 0.93 -4.06
C VAL A 532 -10.89 1.29 -5.10
N THR A 533 -11.30 2.57 -5.18
CA THR A 533 -12.18 3.04 -6.24
C THR A 533 -11.42 3.78 -7.32
N TRP A 534 -11.88 3.64 -8.55
CA TRP A 534 -11.25 4.19 -9.75
C TRP A 534 -12.32 4.83 -10.63
N PRO A 535 -12.09 5.99 -11.25
CA PRO A 535 -12.90 6.46 -12.37
C PRO A 535 -12.84 5.44 -13.51
N ILE A 536 -13.92 5.35 -14.29
CA ILE A 536 -13.98 4.53 -15.51
C ILE A 536 -13.85 5.47 -16.70
N ALA A 537 -12.86 5.22 -17.56
CA ALA A 537 -12.67 5.94 -18.82
C ALA A 537 -12.46 4.92 -19.95
N GLY A 538 -13.15 5.08 -21.09
CA GLY A 538 -13.05 4.15 -22.21
C GLY A 538 -13.48 2.70 -21.89
N GLY A 539 -14.29 2.50 -20.84
CA GLY A 539 -14.72 1.18 -20.39
C GLY A 539 -13.77 0.46 -19.43
N ALA A 540 -12.67 1.08 -19.01
CA ALA A 540 -11.69 0.53 -18.08
C ALA A 540 -11.42 1.49 -16.90
N PRO A 541 -11.00 0.99 -15.73
CA PRO A 541 -10.56 1.86 -14.64
C PRO A 541 -9.36 2.70 -15.07
N THR A 542 -9.30 3.95 -14.63
CA THR A 542 -8.08 4.78 -14.78
C THR A 542 -7.01 4.32 -13.79
N ASP A 543 -5.79 4.82 -13.98
CA ASP A 543 -4.63 4.50 -13.15
C ASP A 543 -4.56 5.29 -11.83
N THR A 544 -5.48 6.23 -11.63
CA THR A 544 -5.50 7.16 -10.50
C THR A 544 -6.65 6.80 -9.56
N PRO A 545 -6.36 6.29 -8.34
CA PRO A 545 -7.42 5.95 -7.39
C PRO A 545 -8.14 7.20 -6.88
N VAL A 546 -9.45 7.09 -6.60
CA VAL A 546 -10.26 8.16 -6.01
C VAL A 546 -10.34 8.02 -4.49
N ARG A 547 -10.64 6.80 -4.02
CA ARG A 547 -10.79 6.47 -2.61
C ARG A 547 -10.25 5.09 -2.37
N TRP A 548 -9.89 4.78 -1.13
CA TRP A 548 -9.46 3.45 -0.77
C TRP A 548 -9.66 3.23 0.73
N ILE A 549 -9.77 1.97 1.16
CA ILE A 549 -10.00 1.61 2.55
C ILE A 549 -9.51 0.18 2.84
N ARG A 550 -9.11 -0.07 4.09
CA ARG A 550 -8.76 -1.39 4.63
C ARG A 550 -9.90 -1.96 5.49
N PRO A 551 -9.96 -3.28 5.71
CA PRO A 551 -10.96 -3.86 6.60
C PRO A 551 -10.89 -3.30 8.01
N ASP A 552 -12.05 -3.20 8.65
CA ASP A 552 -12.16 -2.96 10.09
C ASP A 552 -11.82 -4.23 10.90
N GLU A 553 -11.88 -4.12 12.24
CA GLU A 553 -11.61 -5.23 13.16
C GLU A 553 -12.52 -6.46 12.96
N SER A 554 -13.66 -6.29 12.29
CA SER A 554 -14.62 -7.36 11.98
C SER A 554 -14.32 -8.08 10.65
N GLY A 555 -13.34 -7.60 9.88
CA GLY A 555 -13.02 -8.11 8.54
C GLY A 555 -13.96 -7.60 7.44
N GLN A 556 -14.81 -6.60 7.75
CA GLN A 556 -15.68 -5.94 6.79
C GLN A 556 -14.97 -4.74 6.16
N ILE A 557 -15.18 -4.51 4.86
CA ILE A 557 -14.64 -3.37 4.11
C ILE A 557 -15.80 -2.62 3.44
N SER A 558 -15.94 -1.32 3.64
CA SER A 558 -17.04 -0.54 3.03
C SER A 558 -16.54 0.76 2.42
N ILE A 559 -16.85 1.02 1.15
CA ILE A 559 -16.43 2.23 0.44
C ILE A 559 -17.55 2.85 -0.38
N ALA A 560 -17.57 4.17 -0.46
CA ALA A 560 -18.47 4.91 -1.33
C ALA A 560 -17.93 4.95 -2.77
N VAL A 561 -18.79 4.66 -3.75
CA VAL A 561 -18.50 4.64 -5.18
C VAL A 561 -19.45 5.61 -5.90
N ASP A 562 -18.90 6.59 -6.60
CA ASP A 562 -19.69 7.58 -7.34
C ASP A 562 -20.08 7.05 -8.74
N PRO A 563 -21.08 7.63 -9.41
CA PRO A 563 -21.41 7.27 -10.79
C PRO A 563 -20.18 7.40 -11.72
N GLY A 564 -19.97 6.40 -12.58
CA GLY A 564 -18.79 6.35 -13.45
C GLY A 564 -17.50 5.91 -12.75
N GLN A 565 -17.56 5.40 -11.52
CA GLN A 565 -16.46 4.74 -10.84
C GLN A 565 -16.70 3.23 -10.72
N MET A 566 -15.63 2.45 -10.53
CA MET A 566 -15.66 1.06 -10.08
C MET A 566 -14.86 0.90 -8.79
N ALA A 567 -15.06 -0.22 -8.08
CA ALA A 567 -14.25 -0.61 -6.93
C ALA A 567 -13.49 -1.92 -7.21
N THR A 568 -12.21 -1.98 -6.85
CA THR A 568 -11.38 -3.17 -6.94
C THR A 568 -10.94 -3.60 -5.55
N LEU A 569 -11.30 -4.82 -5.16
CA LEU A 569 -10.70 -5.51 -4.03
C LEU A 569 -9.37 -6.11 -4.49
N ILE A 570 -8.27 -5.66 -3.89
CA ILE A 570 -6.94 -6.21 -4.05
C ILE A 570 -6.62 -6.99 -2.77
N THR A 571 -6.37 -8.28 -2.90
CA THR A 571 -5.96 -9.14 -1.79
C THR A 571 -4.58 -9.69 -2.06
N THR A 572 -3.65 -9.44 -1.13
CA THR A 572 -2.26 -9.93 -1.19
C THR A 572 -2.03 -10.90 -0.04
N ARG A 573 -1.47 -12.07 -0.33
CA ARG A 573 -0.99 -13.01 0.68
C ARG A 573 0.49 -12.73 0.96
N THR A 574 0.84 -12.42 2.21
CA THR A 574 2.13 -11.79 2.54
C THR A 574 3.17 -12.70 3.21
N ASP A 575 2.81 -13.93 3.54
CA ASP A 575 3.78 -14.96 3.94
C ASP A 575 4.61 -15.41 2.73
N ILE A 576 5.84 -15.80 3.01
CA ILE A 576 6.78 -16.31 2.01
C ILE A 576 7.11 -17.76 2.29
N VAL A 577 7.40 -18.49 1.21
CA VAL A 577 8.04 -19.80 1.26
C VAL A 577 9.34 -19.68 0.47
N SER A 578 10.48 -19.77 1.16
CA SER A 578 11.80 -19.44 0.61
C SER A 578 12.21 -20.34 -0.55
N SER A 579 11.84 -21.62 -0.49
CA SER A 579 12.00 -22.56 -1.61
C SER A 579 10.93 -22.33 -2.68
N SER A 580 11.30 -22.31 -3.95
CA SER A 580 10.33 -22.28 -5.04
C SER A 580 9.50 -23.54 -5.05
N LEU A 581 8.19 -23.34 -5.06
CA LEU A 581 7.21 -24.42 -5.17
C LEU A 581 6.99 -24.69 -6.67
N SER A 582 7.08 -25.95 -7.10
CA SER A 582 6.57 -26.31 -8.43
C SER A 582 5.09 -25.93 -8.50
N ALA A 583 4.62 -25.46 -9.66
CA ALA A 583 3.21 -25.08 -9.86
C ALA A 583 2.19 -26.17 -9.47
N ALA A 584 2.62 -27.43 -9.39
CA ALA A 584 1.85 -28.60 -8.97
C ALA A 584 1.67 -28.78 -7.45
N ASN A 585 2.30 -27.97 -6.59
CA ASN A 585 2.05 -28.03 -5.15
C ASN A 585 0.76 -27.27 -4.79
N GLU A 586 -0.38 -27.88 -5.12
CA GLU A 586 -1.72 -27.41 -4.75
C GLU A 586 -1.91 -27.29 -3.21
N LEU A 587 -1.05 -27.93 -2.42
CA LEU A 587 -1.15 -28.04 -0.96
C LEU A 587 -0.84 -26.75 -0.17
N THR A 588 -0.35 -25.68 -0.79
CA THR A 588 -0.05 -24.42 -0.08
C THR A 588 -1.01 -23.28 -0.42
N ARG A 589 -1.99 -23.47 -1.31
CA ARG A 589 -2.95 -22.40 -1.64
C ARG A 589 -4.02 -22.27 -0.57
N GLN A 590 -4.38 -21.02 -0.25
CA GLN A 590 -5.44 -20.73 0.70
C GLN A 590 -6.62 -20.09 -0.03
N ARG A 591 -7.80 -20.67 0.17
CA ARG A 591 -9.06 -20.12 -0.33
C ARG A 591 -9.52 -18.94 0.54
N VAL A 592 -9.97 -17.87 -0.11
CA VAL A 592 -10.64 -16.72 0.49
C VAL A 592 -12.00 -16.56 -0.16
N ASP A 593 -13.04 -16.67 0.65
CA ASP A 593 -14.42 -16.39 0.26
C ASP A 593 -14.72 -14.91 0.48
N TRP A 594 -15.52 -14.33 -0.41
CA TRP A 594 -15.94 -12.95 -0.33
C TRP A 594 -17.42 -12.80 -0.68
N SER A 595 -18.09 -11.86 -0.01
CA SER A 595 -19.43 -11.40 -0.35
C SER A 595 -19.46 -9.89 -0.42
N ALA A 596 -20.23 -9.36 -1.37
CA ALA A 596 -20.37 -7.93 -1.61
C ALA A 596 -21.85 -7.55 -1.71
N THR A 597 -22.23 -6.45 -1.08
CA THR A 597 -23.55 -5.82 -1.20
C THR A 597 -23.39 -4.39 -1.72
N LEU A 598 -24.25 -3.97 -2.65
CA LEU A 598 -24.31 -2.60 -3.14
C LEU A 598 -25.61 -1.93 -2.67
N ALA A 599 -25.50 -0.80 -1.98
CA ALA A 599 -26.64 0.01 -1.56
C ALA A 599 -26.52 1.44 -2.09
N ALA A 600 -27.64 2.17 -2.15
CA ALA A 600 -27.59 3.63 -2.31
C ALA A 600 -26.88 4.23 -1.10
N GLU A 601 -25.98 5.19 -1.31
CA GLU A 601 -25.32 5.88 -0.21
C GLU A 601 -26.36 6.70 0.55
N SER A 602 -26.53 6.44 1.84
CA SER A 602 -27.36 7.29 2.68
C SER A 602 -26.71 8.67 2.74
N THR A 603 -27.49 9.72 2.55
CA THR A 603 -27.03 11.11 2.64
C THR A 603 -27.43 11.70 3.98
N THR A 604 -26.65 12.68 4.45
CA THR A 604 -27.02 13.51 5.61
C THR A 604 -28.26 14.33 5.26
N GLN A 605 -29.24 14.35 6.14
CA GLN A 605 -30.52 15.06 5.95
C GLN A 605 -30.92 15.79 7.24
N PRO A 606 -31.69 16.89 7.17
CA PRO A 606 -32.32 17.48 8.34
C PRO A 606 -33.15 16.46 9.13
N ASN A 607 -33.05 16.46 10.45
CA ASN A 607 -33.88 15.64 11.33
C ASN A 607 -35.20 16.38 11.59
N THR A 608 -36.12 16.23 10.65
CA THR A 608 -37.40 16.94 10.66
C THR A 608 -38.25 16.64 11.89
N ALA A 609 -38.07 15.47 12.53
CA ALA A 609 -38.81 15.13 13.75
C ALA A 609 -38.38 15.98 14.95
N LEU A 610 -37.07 16.10 15.18
CA LEU A 610 -36.53 16.97 16.24
C LEU A 610 -36.77 18.44 15.92
N ASP A 611 -36.51 18.87 14.68
CA ASP A 611 -36.75 20.25 14.26
C ASP A 611 -38.23 20.64 14.47
N THR A 612 -39.17 19.79 14.05
CA THR A 612 -40.61 20.03 14.26
C THR A 612 -40.96 20.08 15.74
N MET A 613 -40.39 19.21 16.57
CA MET A 613 -40.65 19.18 18.02
C MET A 613 -40.25 20.51 18.68
N TRP A 614 -39.05 21.01 18.38
CA TRP A 614 -38.54 22.26 18.96
C TRP A 614 -39.25 23.49 18.41
N THR A 615 -39.54 23.54 17.11
CA THR A 615 -40.32 24.63 16.51
C THR A 615 -41.74 24.67 17.07
N THR A 616 -42.40 23.52 17.22
CA THR A 616 -43.76 23.42 17.81
C THR A 616 -43.77 23.89 19.26
N ARG A 617 -42.76 23.48 20.04
CA ARG A 617 -42.62 23.90 21.44
C ARG A 617 -42.54 25.40 21.55
N ALA A 618 -41.69 26.01 20.76
CA ALA A 618 -41.45 27.42 20.85
C ALA A 618 -42.59 28.28 20.29
N SER A 619 -43.31 27.82 19.26
CA SER A 619 -44.53 28.49 18.76
C SER A 619 -45.72 28.39 19.73
N THR A 620 -45.67 27.50 20.71
CA THR A 620 -46.74 27.28 21.71
C THR A 620 -46.30 27.61 23.14
N ALA A 621 -45.14 28.27 23.29
CA ALA A 621 -44.55 28.52 24.58
C ALA A 621 -45.38 29.48 25.45
N GLY A 622 -45.76 29.03 26.65
CA GLY A 622 -46.22 29.91 27.73
C GLY A 622 -45.06 30.71 28.34
N CYS A 623 -45.37 31.64 29.25
CA CYS A 623 -44.38 32.55 29.86
C CYS A 623 -43.17 31.86 30.54
N ALA A 624 -43.30 30.61 31.02
CA ALA A 624 -42.22 29.84 31.64
C ALA A 624 -41.50 28.88 30.69
N ASP A 625 -41.99 28.78 29.46
CA ASP A 625 -41.61 27.75 28.51
C ASP A 625 -40.47 28.18 27.61
N TRP A 626 -39.55 27.27 27.35
CA TRP A 626 -38.46 27.45 26.39
C TRP A 626 -39.04 27.74 25.00
N SER A 627 -38.46 28.73 24.33
CA SER A 627 -38.88 29.17 23.01
C SER A 627 -37.74 29.67 22.13
N GLY A 628 -36.50 29.31 22.49
CA GLY A 628 -35.28 29.64 21.78
C GLY A 628 -34.09 29.47 22.71
N GLY A 629 -32.95 29.06 22.18
CA GLY A 629 -31.79 28.85 23.02
C GLY A 629 -30.52 28.59 22.23
N ASP A 630 -29.42 29.06 22.78
CA ASP A 630 -28.07 28.80 22.32
C ASP A 630 -27.52 27.51 22.96
N ALA A 631 -26.65 26.85 22.20
CA ALA A 631 -26.04 25.56 22.43
C ALA A 631 -27.09 24.49 22.68
N VAL A 632 -26.71 23.23 22.50
CA VAL A 632 -27.60 22.16 22.89
C VAL A 632 -26.76 20.95 23.25
N GLN A 633 -26.89 20.54 24.50
CA GLN A 633 -26.32 19.29 24.98
C GLN A 633 -27.41 18.43 25.57
N SER A 634 -27.32 17.13 25.37
CA SER A 634 -28.37 16.22 25.79
C SER A 634 -27.82 15.03 26.54
N THR A 635 -28.53 14.62 27.58
CA THR A 635 -28.15 13.47 28.41
C THR A 635 -29.39 12.63 28.65
N ARG A 636 -29.34 11.35 28.24
CA ARG A 636 -30.36 10.37 28.60
C ARG A 636 -30.27 10.04 30.08
N LEU A 637 -31.40 10.16 30.76
CA LEU A 637 -31.59 9.84 32.16
C LEU A 637 -31.94 8.36 32.33
N PRO A 638 -31.74 7.78 33.54
CA PRO A 638 -32.06 6.38 33.80
C PRO A 638 -33.52 5.99 33.52
N SER A 639 -34.49 6.90 33.70
CA SER A 639 -35.89 6.61 33.34
C SER A 639 -36.15 6.53 31.83
N GLY A 640 -35.15 6.76 30.98
CA GLY A 640 -35.30 6.89 29.53
C GLY A 640 -35.75 8.28 29.05
N LYS A 641 -36.06 9.20 29.98
CA LYS A 641 -36.24 10.64 29.68
C LYS A 641 -34.90 11.24 29.25
N ARG A 642 -34.93 12.44 28.66
CA ARG A 642 -33.73 13.16 28.24
C ARG A 642 -33.72 14.57 28.80
N ALA A 643 -32.62 14.96 29.42
CA ALA A 643 -32.38 16.34 29.80
C ALA A 643 -31.61 17.05 28.69
N TRP A 644 -32.16 18.15 28.20
CA TRP A 644 -31.55 19.04 27.23
C TRP A 644 -31.08 20.30 27.96
N PHE A 645 -29.79 20.59 27.89
CA PHE A 645 -29.16 21.73 28.54
C PHE A 645 -28.82 22.78 27.50
N PHE A 646 -29.36 23.98 27.71
CA PHE A 646 -29.14 25.13 26.86
C PHE A 646 -28.35 26.18 27.63
N SER A 647 -27.57 26.97 26.88
CA SER A 647 -26.97 28.23 27.30
C SER A 647 -28.04 29.33 27.29
N ASP A 648 -27.68 30.54 26.89
CA ASP A 648 -28.57 31.69 26.75
C ASP A 648 -29.88 31.29 26.08
N THR A 649 -30.99 31.45 26.80
CA THR A 649 -32.29 30.88 26.51
C THR A 649 -33.35 31.96 26.54
N PHE A 650 -34.21 31.97 25.54
CA PHE A 650 -35.47 32.68 25.56
C PHE A 650 -36.62 31.82 26.12
N LEU A 651 -37.44 32.45 26.95
CA LEU A 651 -38.71 31.93 27.43
C LEU A 651 -39.87 32.72 26.84
N GLY A 652 -41.09 32.18 26.95
CA GLY A 652 -42.31 32.91 26.59
C GLY A 652 -42.59 32.96 25.09
N ASP A 653 -43.71 33.58 24.74
CA ASP A 653 -44.14 33.71 23.34
C ASP A 653 -43.18 34.62 22.56
N PRO A 654 -42.52 34.14 21.48
CA PRO A 654 -41.62 34.94 20.67
C PRO A 654 -42.23 36.26 20.15
N ALA A 655 -43.55 36.29 19.90
CA ALA A 655 -44.24 37.48 19.41
C ALA A 655 -44.31 38.62 20.45
N LYS A 656 -44.16 38.32 21.76
CA LYS A 656 -44.28 39.30 22.85
C LYS A 656 -42.96 39.95 23.26
N ARG A 657 -41.83 39.35 22.89
CA ARG A 657 -40.47 39.82 23.26
C ARG A 657 -40.16 41.23 22.75
N GLY A 658 -40.73 41.60 21.61
CA GLY A 658 -40.43 42.84 20.91
C GLY A 658 -40.84 44.14 21.60
N ALA A 659 -41.71 44.06 22.61
CA ALA A 659 -42.21 45.22 23.35
C ALA A 659 -41.31 45.62 24.54
N GLY A 660 -40.25 44.85 24.83
CA GLY A 660 -39.32 45.13 25.95
C GLY A 660 -39.91 44.92 27.35
N ASN A 661 -41.17 44.45 27.45
CA ASN A 661 -41.91 44.31 28.71
C ASN A 661 -41.75 42.93 29.38
N GLU A 662 -41.13 41.97 28.70
CA GLU A 662 -40.90 40.61 29.18
C GLU A 662 -39.39 40.32 29.08
N THR A 663 -38.61 40.48 30.16
CA THR A 663 -37.23 39.96 30.16
C THR A 663 -37.26 38.47 30.47
N SER A 664 -37.67 37.72 29.47
CA SER A 664 -37.73 36.26 29.42
C SER A 664 -36.44 35.69 28.82
N TYR A 665 -35.28 36.20 29.24
CA TYR A 665 -33.96 35.76 28.74
C TYR A 665 -33.06 35.38 29.92
N ILE A 666 -32.71 34.10 29.98
CA ILE A 666 -31.91 33.51 31.06
C ILE A 666 -30.62 32.90 30.50
N ARG A 667 -29.56 32.78 31.30
CA ARG A 667 -28.21 32.40 30.83
C ARG A 667 -27.96 30.91 30.65
N ASN A 668 -28.85 30.09 31.18
CA ASN A 668 -28.96 28.67 30.92
C ASN A 668 -30.39 28.21 31.20
N SER A 669 -30.77 27.08 30.62
CA SER A 669 -32.02 26.40 30.92
C SER A 669 -31.87 24.89 30.78
N VAL A 670 -32.84 24.15 31.34
CA VAL A 670 -32.96 22.72 31.13
C VAL A 670 -34.35 22.42 30.59
N VAL A 671 -34.45 21.57 29.57
CA VAL A 671 -35.72 21.05 29.06
C VAL A 671 -35.70 19.53 29.17
N VAL A 672 -36.69 18.97 29.86
CA VAL A 672 -36.80 17.52 30.03
C VAL A 672 -37.79 16.98 29.02
N GLN A 673 -37.31 16.09 28.15
CA GLN A 673 -38.07 15.41 27.13
C GLN A 673 -38.55 14.04 27.63
N ASN A 674 -39.85 13.78 27.42
CA ASN A 674 -40.48 12.47 27.59
C ASN A 674 -41.32 12.16 26.34
N GLY A 675 -40.81 11.30 25.45
CA GLY A 675 -41.40 11.14 24.12
C GLY A 675 -41.35 12.46 23.34
N THR A 676 -42.50 12.97 22.91
CA THR A 676 -42.64 14.29 22.27
C THR A 676 -42.99 15.42 23.25
N SER A 677 -43.21 15.10 24.53
CA SER A 677 -43.52 16.11 25.55
C SER A 677 -42.23 16.76 26.05
N LEU A 678 -42.24 18.09 26.12
CA LEU A 678 -41.13 18.92 26.59
C LEU A 678 -41.55 19.72 27.82
N ARG A 679 -40.75 19.66 28.89
CA ARG A 679 -40.96 20.42 30.12
C ARG A 679 -39.73 21.27 30.43
N THR A 680 -39.89 22.59 30.38
CA THR A 680 -38.82 23.53 30.74
C THR A 680 -38.64 23.61 32.25
N MET A 681 -37.40 23.71 32.69
CA MET A 681 -36.98 23.93 34.07
C MET A 681 -36.11 25.18 34.12
N THR A 682 -36.49 26.11 34.98
CA THR A 682 -35.77 27.36 35.27
C THR A 682 -35.34 27.38 36.75
N GLY A 683 -34.64 28.43 37.19
CA GLY A 683 -34.37 28.74 38.59
C GLY A 683 -35.60 29.21 39.39
N GLY A 684 -36.78 29.24 38.76
CA GLY A 684 -38.03 29.74 39.33
C GLY A 684 -38.32 31.18 38.91
N SER A 685 -39.30 31.79 39.58
CA SER A 685 -39.72 33.18 39.34
C SER A 685 -40.21 33.50 37.93
N THR A 686 -40.76 32.50 37.23
CA THR A 686 -41.35 32.66 35.90
C THR A 686 -42.77 33.20 35.98
N CYS A 687 -43.21 33.96 34.96
CA CYS A 687 -44.59 34.44 34.81
C CYS A 687 -45.03 35.45 35.89
N ARG A 688 -44.08 36.21 36.45
CA ARG A 688 -44.33 37.21 37.51
C ARG A 688 -43.99 38.64 37.08
N GLU A 689 -43.70 38.86 35.80
CA GLU A 689 -43.19 40.13 35.26
C GLU A 689 -44.15 41.31 35.55
N THR A 690 -45.46 41.04 35.64
CA THR A 690 -46.51 42.03 35.95
C THR A 690 -46.91 42.09 37.42
N ASP A 691 -46.34 41.23 38.28
CA ASP A 691 -46.66 41.17 39.71
C ASP A 691 -46.07 42.36 40.46
N GLN A 692 -46.87 43.41 40.63
CA GLN A 692 -46.44 44.63 41.34
C GLN A 692 -46.24 44.44 42.85
N SER A 693 -46.63 43.29 43.43
CA SER A 693 -46.49 43.01 44.86
C SER A 693 -45.09 42.55 45.29
N THR A 694 -44.23 42.21 44.33
CA THR A 694 -42.83 41.82 44.56
C THR A 694 -41.88 42.90 44.05
N ASP A 695 -40.64 42.91 44.55
CA ASP A 695 -39.63 43.84 44.04
C ASP A 695 -39.36 43.59 42.55
N PHE A 696 -38.91 44.63 41.83
CA PHE A 696 -38.80 44.59 40.37
C PHE A 696 -37.95 43.43 39.83
N TRP A 697 -36.82 43.11 40.46
CA TRP A 697 -35.89 42.09 39.97
C TRP A 697 -36.36 40.68 40.31
N SER A 698 -37.05 40.49 41.43
CA SER A 698 -37.65 39.21 41.84
C SER A 698 -38.88 38.81 41.02
N ARG A 699 -39.26 39.59 40.00
CA ARG A 699 -40.35 39.25 39.06
C ARG A 699 -39.88 38.41 37.88
N TYR A 700 -38.58 38.38 37.62
CA TYR A 700 -38.04 37.79 36.40
C TYR A 700 -37.54 36.38 36.63
N ALA A 701 -37.62 35.57 35.57
CA ALA A 701 -37.19 34.19 35.61
C ALA A 701 -35.70 34.08 35.98
N LYS A 702 -35.40 33.14 36.88
CA LYS A 702 -34.02 32.84 37.29
C LYS A 702 -33.42 31.75 36.43
N THR A 703 -32.10 31.75 36.31
CA THR A 703 -31.39 30.67 35.63
C THR A 703 -31.22 29.46 36.57
N PRO A 704 -31.27 28.21 36.08
CA PRO A 704 -31.04 27.05 36.92
C PRO A 704 -29.66 26.98 37.58
N ALA A 705 -28.60 27.34 36.86
CA ALA A 705 -27.23 27.26 37.36
C ALA A 705 -26.64 28.66 37.58
N GLY A 706 -26.36 28.97 38.86
CA GLY A 706 -25.72 30.22 39.29
C GLY A 706 -26.58 31.46 39.06
N ASP A 707 -27.53 31.73 39.98
CA ASP A 707 -28.47 32.86 39.90
C ASP A 707 -27.74 34.19 39.60
N GLY A 708 -28.06 34.82 38.46
CA GLY A 708 -27.43 36.05 37.97
C GLY A 708 -26.07 35.90 37.29
N GLY A 709 -25.48 34.70 37.28
CA GLY A 709 -24.21 34.39 36.60
C GLY A 709 -24.38 33.92 35.16
N GLN A 710 -23.31 34.05 34.36
CA GLN A 710 -23.23 33.48 33.01
C GLN A 710 -22.57 32.10 33.09
N TYR A 711 -23.37 31.04 33.01
CA TYR A 711 -22.88 29.66 32.99
C TYR A 711 -23.39 28.97 31.72
N TRP A 712 -22.54 28.91 30.70
CA TRP A 712 -22.85 28.27 29.42
C TRP A 712 -22.59 26.77 29.47
N THR A 713 -23.28 26.02 28.63
CA THR A 713 -23.39 24.56 28.74
C THR A 713 -22.15 23.84 28.19
N GLY A 714 -21.49 23.05 29.04
CA GLY A 714 -20.50 22.03 28.63
C GLY A 714 -21.15 20.68 28.37
N ASP A 715 -20.41 19.59 28.44
CA ASP A 715 -20.97 18.24 28.37
C ASP A 715 -21.52 17.77 29.75
N ALA A 716 -22.25 16.66 29.77
CA ALA A 716 -22.79 16.07 30.99
C ALA A 716 -22.69 14.54 30.98
N LYS A 717 -22.56 13.97 32.18
CA LYS A 717 -22.52 12.53 32.38
C LYS A 717 -23.38 12.11 33.56
N VAL A 718 -24.20 11.08 33.35
CA VAL A 718 -24.83 10.35 34.44
C VAL A 718 -23.75 9.50 35.12
N VAL A 719 -23.53 9.72 36.41
CA VAL A 719 -22.51 9.00 37.18
C VAL A 719 -23.15 7.96 38.12
N PRO A 720 -22.42 6.88 38.46
CA PRO A 720 -22.81 6.01 39.55
C PRO A 720 -23.03 6.83 40.83
N GLY A 721 -24.16 6.63 41.52
CA GLY A 721 -24.51 7.40 42.73
C GLY A 721 -25.77 8.26 42.61
N GLY A 722 -26.41 8.33 41.43
CA GLY A 722 -27.73 8.96 41.30
C GLY A 722 -27.74 10.38 40.73
N GLU A 723 -26.62 10.83 40.18
CA GLU A 723 -26.40 12.22 39.79
C GLU A 723 -26.07 12.34 38.30
N VAL A 724 -26.38 13.51 37.74
CA VAL A 724 -25.80 14.05 36.52
C VAL A 724 -24.73 15.05 36.93
N ILE A 725 -23.49 14.81 36.52
CA ILE A 725 -22.43 15.81 36.58
C ILE A 725 -22.52 16.63 35.30
N LYS A 726 -22.80 17.92 35.44
CA LYS A 726 -22.93 18.84 34.33
C LYS A 726 -21.79 19.86 34.36
N PHE A 727 -21.00 19.92 33.30
CA PHE A 727 -19.98 20.97 33.15
C PHE A 727 -20.60 22.25 32.60
N TYR A 728 -20.02 23.38 33.02
CA TYR A 728 -20.38 24.73 32.61
C TYR A 728 -19.14 25.57 32.33
N TYR A 729 -19.28 26.54 31.44
CA TYR A 729 -18.29 27.58 31.18
C TYR A 729 -18.75 28.86 31.89
N GLU A 730 -18.00 29.31 32.88
CA GLU A 730 -18.31 30.54 33.60
C GLU A 730 -17.83 31.75 32.78
N GLY A 731 -18.75 32.66 32.49
CA GLY A 731 -18.51 33.85 31.68
C GLY A 731 -18.50 35.15 32.49
N ILE A 732 -17.75 36.14 31.99
CA ILE A 732 -17.89 37.56 32.38
C ILE A 732 -17.98 38.38 31.08
N GLY A 733 -19.16 38.94 30.81
CA GLY A 733 -19.41 39.63 29.55
C GLY A 733 -19.49 38.63 28.40
N ASP A 734 -18.59 38.77 27.42
CA ASP A 734 -18.46 37.86 26.28
C ASP A 734 -17.26 36.89 26.43
N GLU A 735 -16.56 36.92 27.57
CA GLU A 735 -15.36 36.12 27.81
C GLU A 735 -15.67 34.89 28.66
N ASN A 736 -15.14 33.74 28.26
CA ASN A 736 -15.14 32.52 29.08
C ASN A 736 -13.93 32.54 30.00
N THR A 737 -14.17 32.49 31.30
CA THR A 737 -13.15 32.72 32.31
C THR A 737 -12.72 31.45 33.01
N ARG A 738 -13.64 30.52 33.30
CA ARG A 738 -13.33 29.31 34.07
C ARG A 738 -14.24 28.14 33.69
N ALA A 739 -13.74 26.93 33.92
CA ALA A 739 -14.57 25.74 33.89
C ALA A 739 -15.20 25.51 35.26
N SER A 740 -16.47 25.09 35.26
CA SER A 740 -17.25 24.79 36.45
C SER A 740 -18.05 23.52 36.25
N TYR A 741 -18.58 22.95 37.33
CA TYR A 741 -19.49 21.82 37.27
C TYR A 741 -20.62 21.95 38.29
N ALA A 742 -21.74 21.28 38.03
CA ALA A 742 -22.82 21.09 39.01
C ALA A 742 -23.13 19.60 39.17
N ARG A 743 -23.45 19.20 40.40
CA ARG A 743 -24.02 17.90 40.71
C ARG A 743 -25.53 18.03 40.76
N ILE A 744 -26.23 17.29 39.91
CA ILE A 744 -27.69 17.35 39.82
C ILE A 744 -28.25 15.96 40.05
N PRO A 745 -28.97 15.70 41.15
CA PRO A 745 -29.67 14.43 41.32
C PRO A 745 -30.61 14.19 40.12
N PHE A 746 -30.49 13.07 39.41
CA PHE A 746 -31.29 12.87 38.20
C PHE A 746 -32.80 12.86 38.51
N ALA A 747 -33.19 12.46 39.73
CA ALA A 747 -34.58 12.48 40.18
C ALA A 747 -35.19 13.89 40.15
N ASN A 748 -34.38 14.93 40.40
CA ASN A 748 -34.82 16.32 40.31
C ASN A 748 -35.11 16.72 38.86
N LEU A 749 -34.31 16.24 37.90
CA LEU A 749 -34.57 16.43 36.48
C LEU A 749 -35.84 15.66 36.05
N GLU A 750 -35.98 14.42 36.50
CA GLU A 750 -37.10 13.57 36.07
C GLU A 750 -38.46 14.06 36.57
N SER A 751 -38.53 14.64 37.77
CA SER A 751 -39.80 14.98 38.45
C SER A 751 -40.01 16.46 38.76
N GLY A 752 -38.95 17.26 38.94
CA GLY A 752 -39.05 18.66 39.36
C GLY A 752 -39.52 19.58 38.23
N SER A 753 -40.06 20.75 38.59
CA SER A 753 -40.41 21.84 37.65
C SER A 753 -39.47 23.05 37.73
N VAL A 754 -38.68 23.13 38.80
CA VAL A 754 -37.69 24.16 39.07
C VAL A 754 -36.38 23.47 39.43
N LEU A 755 -35.27 24.01 38.96
CA LEU A 755 -33.92 23.57 39.30
C LEU A 755 -33.12 24.79 39.74
N SER A 756 -32.49 24.73 40.90
CA SER A 756 -31.54 25.76 41.34
C SER A 756 -30.30 25.05 41.87
N VAL A 757 -29.17 25.28 41.20
CA VAL A 757 -27.87 24.72 41.55
C VAL A 757 -26.81 25.80 41.53
N THR A 758 -25.83 25.67 42.43
CA THR A 758 -24.65 26.52 42.46
C THR A 758 -23.49 25.73 41.86
N PRO A 759 -23.01 26.10 40.66
CA PRO A 759 -21.82 25.48 40.09
C PRO A 759 -20.61 25.64 41.01
N THR A 760 -19.75 24.63 41.04
CA THR A 760 -18.45 24.64 41.69
C THR A 760 -17.38 24.84 40.63
N ASN A 761 -16.50 25.82 40.84
CA ASN A 761 -15.42 26.10 39.92
C ASN A 761 -14.35 25.01 40.02
N LEU A 762 -13.85 24.57 38.88
CA LEU A 762 -12.63 23.77 38.82
C LEU A 762 -11.43 24.65 39.15
N ARG A 763 -10.32 24.02 39.54
CA ARG A 763 -9.08 24.71 39.86
C ARG A 763 -8.58 25.50 38.66
N ASP A 764 -8.31 26.78 38.88
CA ASP A 764 -7.61 27.61 37.91
C ASP A 764 -6.21 27.04 37.65
N CYS A 765 -6.08 26.41 36.48
CA CYS A 765 -4.89 25.70 36.09
C CYS A 765 -4.75 25.80 34.57
N SER A 766 -3.59 26.26 34.10
CA SER A 766 -3.30 26.44 32.68
C SER A 766 -1.88 26.01 32.32
N ALA A 767 -1.74 25.36 31.17
CA ALA A 767 -0.46 25.10 30.53
C ALA A 767 0.19 26.36 29.94
N ARG A 768 -0.62 27.41 29.68
CA ARG A 768 -0.19 28.65 29.04
C ARG A 768 -0.91 29.89 29.61
N PRO A 769 -0.51 30.36 30.81
CA PRO A 769 -1.04 31.60 31.37
C PRO A 769 -0.88 32.78 30.40
N PRO A 770 -1.84 33.73 30.35
CA PRO A 770 -2.98 33.89 31.26
C PRO A 770 -4.24 33.10 30.84
N TYR A 771 -4.21 32.33 29.75
CA TYR A 771 -5.43 31.72 29.18
C TYR A 771 -5.77 30.39 29.87
N PRO A 772 -6.91 30.26 30.57
CA PRO A 772 -7.31 29.02 31.21
C PRO A 772 -7.78 27.97 30.19
N VAL A 773 -7.74 26.69 30.58
CA VAL A 773 -8.39 25.62 29.81
C VAL A 773 -9.80 25.41 30.35
N ILE A 774 -10.80 25.53 29.49
CA ILE A 774 -12.19 25.27 29.80
C ILE A 774 -12.46 23.77 29.65
N TRP A 775 -12.33 23.02 30.74
CA TRP A 775 -12.53 21.57 30.79
C TRP A 775 -14.01 21.16 30.77
N GLY A 776 -14.26 19.93 30.32
CA GLY A 776 -15.61 19.36 30.28
C GLY A 776 -16.41 19.77 29.04
N ALA A 777 -15.73 20.21 27.99
CA ALA A 777 -16.36 20.55 26.72
C ALA A 777 -16.91 19.32 26.02
N SER A 778 -16.22 18.17 26.09
CA SER A 778 -16.71 16.87 25.64
C SER A 778 -16.18 15.76 26.54
N LEU A 779 -16.99 14.74 26.78
CA LEU A 779 -16.65 13.58 27.60
C LEU A 779 -16.68 12.29 26.75
N LEU A 780 -15.74 11.38 26.99
CA LEU A 780 -15.68 10.09 26.31
C LEU A 780 -15.26 8.98 27.27
N ASP A 781 -16.07 7.94 27.40
CA ASP A 781 -15.70 6.73 28.14
C ASP A 781 -14.95 5.75 27.25
N HIS A 782 -13.74 5.37 27.64
CA HIS A 782 -12.95 4.37 26.93
C HIS A 782 -11.84 3.78 27.82
N ASP A 783 -11.60 2.48 27.71
CA ASP A 783 -10.49 1.76 28.37
C ASP A 783 -10.35 2.01 29.90
N GLY A 784 -11.49 2.07 30.61
CA GLY A 784 -11.51 2.25 32.07
C GLY A 784 -11.24 3.69 32.55
N TYR A 785 -11.30 4.66 31.62
CA TYR A 785 -11.21 6.09 31.93
C TYR A 785 -12.40 6.86 31.35
N THR A 786 -12.76 7.95 32.02
CA THR A 786 -13.49 9.05 31.39
C THR A 786 -12.46 10.07 30.90
N TYR A 787 -12.42 10.29 29.59
CA TYR A 787 -11.64 11.34 28.96
C TYR A 787 -12.43 12.65 29.00
N ILE A 788 -11.77 13.72 29.38
CA ILE A 788 -12.34 15.04 29.61
C ILE A 788 -11.60 16.00 28.67
N TYR A 789 -12.27 16.39 27.59
CA TYR A 789 -11.73 17.34 26.63
C TYR A 789 -12.03 18.77 27.07
N GLY A 790 -11.11 19.67 26.77
CA GLY A 790 -11.26 21.10 27.03
C GLY A 790 -10.57 21.94 25.97
N TRP A 791 -10.78 23.25 26.02
CA TRP A 791 -10.22 24.18 25.05
C TRP A 791 -9.64 25.42 25.74
N GLU A 792 -8.60 26.02 25.15
CA GLU A 792 -7.93 27.20 25.71
C GLU A 792 -8.74 28.47 25.47
N ALA A 793 -9.09 29.20 26.54
CA ALA A 793 -9.84 30.44 26.46
C ALA A 793 -8.95 31.64 26.08
N ASP A 794 -8.44 31.64 24.85
CA ASP A 794 -7.59 32.69 24.27
C ASP A 794 -8.36 33.88 23.66
N GLY A 795 -9.38 34.37 24.37
CA GLY A 795 -10.21 35.50 23.95
C GLY A 795 -11.07 35.20 22.72
N ALA A 796 -11.13 36.13 21.75
CA ALA A 796 -12.01 36.05 20.58
C ALA A 796 -11.48 35.17 19.43
N ASN A 797 -10.35 34.47 19.59
CA ASN A 797 -9.81 33.62 18.53
C ASN A 797 -10.78 32.45 18.22
N PRO A 798 -11.24 32.29 16.97
CA PRO A 798 -12.16 31.22 16.59
C PRO A 798 -11.50 29.83 16.52
N GLN A 799 -10.16 29.75 16.56
CA GLN A 799 -9.41 28.50 16.54
C GLN A 799 -8.77 28.24 17.91
N LYS A 800 -9.49 27.47 18.73
CA LYS A 800 -9.12 27.11 20.10
C LYS A 800 -8.18 25.90 20.13
N SER A 801 -7.14 25.99 20.95
CA SER A 801 -6.26 24.85 21.23
C SER A 801 -7.04 23.80 22.04
N LEU A 802 -7.07 22.56 21.55
CA LEU A 802 -7.73 21.43 22.21
C LEU A 802 -6.81 20.82 23.28
N TYR A 803 -7.34 20.45 24.43
CA TYR A 803 -6.62 19.79 25.52
C TYR A 803 -7.40 18.56 26.01
N LEU A 804 -6.68 17.63 26.64
CA LEU A 804 -7.22 16.36 27.11
C LEU A 804 -6.74 16.02 28.51
N ALA A 805 -7.67 15.68 29.38
CA ALA A 805 -7.45 15.03 30.66
C ALA A 805 -8.17 13.68 30.68
N ARG A 806 -7.85 12.83 31.65
CA ARG A 806 -8.60 11.62 31.94
C ARG A 806 -8.64 11.34 33.44
N THR A 807 -9.69 10.68 33.88
CA THR A 807 -9.82 10.16 35.25
C THR A 807 -10.32 8.71 35.18
N PRO A 808 -9.89 7.81 36.09
CA PRO A 808 -10.43 6.45 36.15
C PRO A 808 -11.97 6.46 36.23
N ASN A 809 -12.63 5.42 35.71
CA ASN A 809 -14.10 5.30 35.77
C ASN A 809 -14.60 3.88 36.08
N VAL A 810 -13.76 3.06 36.72
CA VAL A 810 -13.98 1.63 36.93
C VAL A 810 -14.63 1.32 38.28
N SER A 811 -14.65 2.28 39.21
CA SER A 811 -15.21 2.15 40.54
C SER A 811 -16.25 3.24 40.83
N PRO A 812 -17.30 2.96 41.63
CA PRO A 812 -18.19 4.00 42.15
C PRO A 812 -17.48 5.07 42.99
N ALA A 813 -16.28 4.78 43.51
CA ALA A 813 -15.42 5.74 44.20
C ALA A 813 -14.61 6.64 43.25
N ASP A 814 -14.68 6.40 41.94
CA ASP A 814 -14.05 7.24 40.93
C ASP A 814 -14.94 8.43 40.64
N ASP A 815 -14.57 9.58 41.20
CA ASP A 815 -15.28 10.83 41.02
C ASP A 815 -14.79 11.56 39.77
N LEU A 816 -15.72 11.91 38.87
CA LEU A 816 -15.43 12.57 37.60
C LEU A 816 -14.74 13.93 37.79
N VAL A 817 -15.07 14.62 38.88
CA VAL A 817 -14.64 16.00 39.16
C VAL A 817 -13.62 16.10 40.29
N ASP A 818 -13.07 14.98 40.76
CA ASP A 818 -11.92 15.00 41.66
C ASP A 818 -10.63 15.26 40.87
N GLU A 819 -10.26 16.54 40.75
CA GLU A 819 -9.11 17.01 39.99
C GLU A 819 -7.77 16.44 40.48
N ASN A 820 -7.69 15.94 41.72
CA ASN A 820 -6.46 15.30 42.23
C ASN A 820 -6.19 13.94 41.55
N ARG A 821 -7.20 13.35 40.92
CA ARG A 821 -7.08 12.08 40.19
C ARG A 821 -6.91 12.26 38.70
N TRP A 822 -7.05 13.48 38.21
CA TRP A 822 -6.93 13.76 36.78
C TRP A 822 -5.49 13.58 36.32
N GLN A 823 -5.37 12.97 35.15
CA GLN A 823 -4.13 12.83 34.40
C GLN A 823 -4.27 13.61 33.10
N TYR A 824 -3.30 14.49 32.80
CA TYR A 824 -3.35 15.38 31.66
C TYR A 824 -2.43 14.89 30.55
N PHE A 825 -2.84 15.03 29.30
CA PHE A 825 -2.03 14.61 28.17
C PHE A 825 -0.74 15.45 28.06
N GLY A 826 0.41 14.81 28.16
CA GLY A 826 1.75 15.42 28.13
C GLY A 826 2.48 15.31 26.79
N GLY A 827 1.80 14.86 25.73
CA GLY A 827 2.36 14.57 24.41
C GLY A 827 2.55 13.07 24.15
N THR A 828 3.29 12.72 23.11
CA THR A 828 3.59 11.33 22.74
C THR A 828 5.10 11.05 22.83
N SER A 829 5.45 9.80 23.16
CA SER A 829 6.82 9.28 23.10
C SER A 829 6.77 7.82 22.65
N GLY A 830 7.56 7.46 21.64
CA GLY A 830 7.55 6.10 21.07
C GLY A 830 6.18 5.64 20.55
N GLY A 831 5.33 6.57 20.11
CA GLY A 831 3.96 6.28 19.64
C GLY A 831 2.89 6.15 20.74
N ALA A 832 3.26 6.21 22.02
CA ALA A 832 2.33 6.14 23.15
C ALA A 832 2.10 7.51 23.80
N ALA A 833 0.88 7.74 24.31
CA ALA A 833 0.57 8.94 25.10
C ALA A 833 1.37 8.96 26.41
N GLN A 834 1.87 10.14 26.74
CA GLN A 834 2.43 10.47 28.05
C GLN A 834 1.37 11.19 28.87
N TRP A 835 1.28 10.87 30.16
CA TRP A 835 0.29 11.44 31.07
C TRP A 835 1.01 12.09 32.25
N VAL A 836 0.64 13.33 32.58
CA VAL A 836 1.22 14.11 33.69
C VAL A 836 0.16 14.40 34.74
N GLY A 837 0.55 14.46 36.01
CA GLY A 837 -0.38 14.69 37.13
C GLY A 837 -0.74 16.16 37.39
N SER A 838 -0.29 17.09 36.54
CA SER A 838 -0.58 18.51 36.67
C SER A 838 -0.96 19.11 35.33
N CYS A 839 -2.03 19.90 35.32
CA CYS A 839 -2.51 20.51 34.08
C CYS A 839 -1.51 21.51 33.48
N THR A 840 -0.59 22.08 34.28
CA THR A 840 0.43 23.01 33.76
C THR A 840 1.42 22.34 32.83
N GLY A 841 1.53 21.00 32.90
CA GLY A 841 2.31 20.18 31.98
C GLY A 841 1.50 19.63 30.80
N ALA A 842 0.22 19.97 30.70
CA ALA A 842 -0.63 19.52 29.60
C ALA A 842 -0.14 20.11 28.27
N LYS A 843 -0.22 19.32 27.20
CA LYS A 843 0.10 19.76 25.84
C LYS A 843 -1.16 19.79 24.97
N PRO A 844 -1.26 20.76 24.05
CA PRO A 844 -2.39 20.82 23.16
C PRO A 844 -2.39 19.64 22.19
N LEU A 845 -3.59 19.14 21.89
CA LEU A 845 -3.85 18.22 20.79
C LEU A 845 -3.83 18.97 19.45
N GLN A 846 -3.69 18.21 18.37
CA GLN A 846 -3.99 18.67 17.02
C GLN A 846 -5.21 17.90 16.51
N PRO A 847 -6.05 18.51 15.66
CA PRO A 847 -6.02 19.92 15.24
C PRO A 847 -6.59 20.86 16.33
N LYS A 848 -6.61 22.16 16.01
CA LYS A 848 -7.44 23.14 16.74
C LYS A 848 -8.92 22.95 16.44
N THR A 849 -9.78 23.42 17.34
CA THR A 849 -11.24 23.29 17.23
C THR A 849 -11.95 24.60 17.61
N GLU A 850 -13.28 24.62 17.60
CA GLU A 850 -14.10 25.68 18.20
C GLU A 850 -14.38 25.37 19.69
N ALA A 851 -15.10 26.23 20.41
CA ALA A 851 -15.43 25.97 21.83
C ALA A 851 -16.36 24.74 21.99
N ASP A 852 -17.22 24.51 21.02
CA ASP A 852 -18.21 23.44 21.00
C ASP A 852 -17.85 22.37 19.98
N PHE A 853 -17.45 21.21 20.48
CA PHE A 853 -17.17 20.05 19.65
C PHE A 853 -17.67 18.79 20.35
N SER A 854 -17.60 17.67 19.66
CA SER A 854 -17.84 16.35 20.24
C SER A 854 -16.71 15.40 19.90
N VAL A 855 -16.30 14.59 20.87
CA VAL A 855 -15.46 13.43 20.60
C VAL A 855 -16.27 12.16 20.83
N ILE A 856 -16.41 11.37 19.78
CA ILE A 856 -17.20 10.14 19.81
C ILE A 856 -16.37 8.94 19.38
N ARG A 857 -16.75 7.75 19.86
CA ARG A 857 -16.26 6.48 19.31
C ARG A 857 -17.32 5.87 18.41
N LEU A 858 -16.99 5.63 17.14
CA LEU A 858 -17.88 5.06 16.15
C LEU A 858 -17.07 4.30 15.10
N ASN A 859 -17.57 3.12 14.67
CA ASN A 859 -16.88 2.23 13.71
C ASN A 859 -15.41 1.92 14.09
N GLY A 860 -15.16 1.63 15.37
CA GLY A 860 -13.82 1.30 15.88
C GLY A 860 -12.83 2.47 15.96
N ARG A 861 -13.21 3.69 15.56
CA ARG A 861 -12.35 4.89 15.58
C ARG A 861 -12.91 5.97 16.49
N PHE A 862 -12.04 6.90 16.87
CA PHE A 862 -12.43 8.14 17.53
C PHE A 862 -12.63 9.22 16.47
N TRP A 863 -13.63 10.08 16.68
CA TRP A 863 -13.97 11.15 15.76
C TRP A 863 -14.11 12.45 16.53
N LEU A 864 -13.36 13.46 16.12
CA LEU A 864 -13.57 14.85 16.51
C LEU A 864 -14.56 15.47 15.54
N VAL A 865 -15.75 15.84 16.02
CA VAL A 865 -16.82 16.46 15.25
C VAL A 865 -16.96 17.92 15.68
N HIS A 866 -16.86 18.84 14.72
CA HIS A 866 -16.91 20.29 14.96
C HIS A 866 -17.18 21.04 13.65
N HIS A 867 -17.42 22.35 13.72
CA HIS A 867 -17.40 23.22 12.54
C HIS A 867 -15.96 23.48 12.07
N THR A 868 -15.79 23.68 10.75
CA THR A 868 -14.50 24.08 10.16
C THR A 868 -13.98 25.36 10.84
N PRO A 869 -12.87 25.30 11.60
CA PRO A 869 -12.44 26.43 12.41
C PRO A 869 -12.06 27.66 11.58
N GLY A 870 -12.59 28.83 11.96
CA GLY A 870 -12.30 30.10 11.29
C GLY A 870 -13.09 30.36 10.00
N GLN A 871 -14.00 29.47 9.62
CA GLN A 871 -14.99 29.74 8.56
C GLN A 871 -16.30 30.15 9.23
N ASN A 872 -16.80 31.36 8.93
CA ASN A 872 -18.12 31.79 9.36
C ASN A 872 -18.95 32.19 8.14
N PRO A 873 -19.98 31.41 7.78
CA PRO A 873 -20.44 30.15 8.39
C PRO A 873 -19.65 28.90 7.93
N GLY A 874 -19.30 27.99 8.84
CA GLY A 874 -18.46 26.81 8.58
C GLY A 874 -19.26 25.51 8.37
N LYS A 875 -18.72 24.54 7.63
CA LYS A 875 -19.28 23.18 7.48
C LYS A 875 -19.15 22.41 8.80
N ILE A 876 -20.01 21.42 9.01
CA ILE A 876 -19.81 20.40 10.06
C ILE A 876 -18.93 19.30 9.48
N VAL A 877 -17.81 19.03 10.15
CA VAL A 877 -16.81 18.05 9.72
C VAL A 877 -16.51 17.03 10.83
N ALA A 878 -15.95 15.88 10.44
CA ALA A 878 -15.47 14.86 11.35
C ALA A 878 -14.04 14.45 11.01
N MET A 879 -13.18 14.39 12.03
CA MET A 879 -11.77 14.07 11.88
C MET A 879 -11.45 12.77 12.62
N PRO A 880 -10.99 11.71 11.92
CA PRO A 880 -10.76 10.39 12.51
C PRO A 880 -9.46 10.31 13.32
N SER A 881 -9.43 9.38 14.28
CA SER A 881 -8.21 8.93 14.94
C SER A 881 -8.32 7.47 15.38
N SER A 882 -7.19 6.78 15.44
CA SER A 882 -7.03 5.47 16.11
C SER A 882 -6.83 5.60 17.61
N THR A 883 -6.63 6.81 18.13
CA THR A 883 -6.39 7.09 19.54
C THR A 883 -7.31 8.21 20.02
N VAL A 884 -7.48 8.36 21.33
CA VAL A 884 -8.28 9.44 21.91
C VAL A 884 -7.60 10.83 21.82
N TRP A 885 -6.35 10.92 21.35
CA TRP A 885 -5.56 12.17 21.34
C TRP A 885 -5.03 12.59 19.94
N GLY A 886 -4.91 11.66 18.99
CA GLY A 886 -4.18 11.89 17.73
C GLY A 886 -5.08 12.12 16.52
N PHE A 887 -5.89 13.18 16.51
CA PHE A 887 -6.73 13.51 15.35
C PHE A 887 -5.84 14.05 14.22
N GLY A 888 -5.79 13.32 13.10
CA GLY A 888 -4.91 13.62 11.97
C GLY A 888 -5.36 14.84 11.16
N ALA A 889 -4.77 15.02 9.96
CA ALA A 889 -5.21 16.06 9.02
C ALA A 889 -6.44 15.64 8.20
N ASP A 890 -6.76 14.34 8.18
CA ASP A 890 -7.91 13.81 7.45
C ASP A 890 -9.21 14.38 7.98
N THR A 891 -10.09 14.78 7.06
CA THR A 891 -11.36 15.42 7.39
C THR A 891 -12.45 14.85 6.48
N VAL A 892 -13.62 14.55 7.06
CA VAL A 892 -14.83 14.18 6.32
C VAL A 892 -15.87 15.28 6.48
N ASP A 893 -16.37 15.80 5.37
CA ASP A 893 -17.51 16.72 5.35
C ASP A 893 -18.79 15.95 5.70
N LEU A 894 -19.41 16.25 6.85
CA LEU A 894 -20.66 15.63 7.27
C LEU A 894 -21.89 16.38 6.76
N TYR A 895 -21.87 17.70 6.85
CA TYR A 895 -23.00 18.55 6.49
C TYR A 895 -22.58 20.00 6.24
N THR A 896 -23.23 20.65 5.28
CA THR A 896 -23.14 22.10 5.08
C THR A 896 -24.48 22.70 5.52
N PRO A 897 -24.53 23.45 6.64
CA PRO A 897 -25.74 24.15 7.05
C PRO A 897 -26.30 25.01 5.91
N PRO A 898 -27.61 25.01 5.62
CA PRO A 898 -28.20 25.87 4.60
C PRO A 898 -27.98 27.36 4.89
N GLU A 899 -27.98 27.72 6.17
CA GLU A 899 -27.64 29.05 6.68
C GLU A 899 -26.17 29.42 6.41
N ALA A 900 -25.35 28.46 5.94
CA ALA A 900 -23.98 28.69 5.57
C ALA A 900 -23.78 29.35 4.19
N HIS A 901 -24.86 29.59 3.43
CA HIS A 901 -24.76 30.18 2.10
C HIS A 901 -24.71 31.72 2.11
N PRO A 902 -23.91 32.34 1.22
CA PRO A 902 -23.57 33.76 1.31
C PRO A 902 -24.64 34.64 0.66
N SER A 903 -25.72 35.01 1.37
CA SER A 903 -26.40 36.32 1.23
C SER A 903 -27.64 36.46 2.13
N PRO A 904 -27.80 37.53 2.93
CA PRO A 904 -26.78 38.44 3.45
C PRO A 904 -26.16 37.90 4.74
N ALA A 905 -24.89 38.26 4.97
CA ALA A 905 -23.93 37.81 5.98
C ALA A 905 -24.31 38.11 7.46
N ARG A 906 -25.54 37.77 7.85
CA ARG A 906 -26.08 38.04 9.17
C ARG A 906 -26.43 36.78 9.94
N ALA A 907 -26.35 35.59 9.35
CA ALA A 907 -26.52 34.31 10.06
C ALA A 907 -25.15 33.80 10.53
N THR A 908 -25.10 33.22 11.72
CA THR A 908 -23.92 32.56 12.29
C THR A 908 -24.28 31.12 12.63
N VAL A 909 -23.47 30.16 12.22
CA VAL A 909 -23.63 28.74 12.59
C VAL A 909 -22.45 28.28 13.41
N TYR A 910 -22.72 27.58 14.50
CA TYR A 910 -21.73 27.14 15.48
C TYR A 910 -22.32 26.03 16.35
N GLY A 911 -21.53 25.45 17.25
CA GLY A 911 -22.11 24.57 18.27
C GLY A 911 -22.40 23.16 17.77
N ALA A 912 -21.56 22.60 16.88
CA ALA A 912 -21.78 21.26 16.35
C ALA A 912 -21.64 20.19 17.47
N ARG A 913 -22.76 19.59 17.88
CA ARG A 913 -22.80 18.58 18.97
C ARG A 913 -23.40 17.27 18.50
N VAL A 914 -22.75 16.17 18.86
CA VAL A 914 -23.25 14.82 18.59
C VAL A 914 -24.12 14.36 19.76
N HIS A 915 -25.30 13.81 19.47
CA HIS A 915 -26.18 13.20 20.45
C HIS A 915 -26.23 11.68 20.22
N GLN A 916 -25.22 10.96 20.74
CA GLN A 916 -25.01 9.53 20.43
C GLN A 916 -26.17 8.61 20.85
N ASP A 917 -26.89 9.00 21.87
CA ASP A 917 -28.03 8.30 22.45
C ASP A 917 -29.37 8.70 21.80
N ILE A 918 -29.33 9.60 20.81
CA ILE A 918 -30.41 9.90 19.88
C ILE A 918 -30.08 9.23 18.55
N LEU A 919 -30.41 7.94 18.49
CA LEU A 919 -30.42 7.22 17.24
C LEU A 919 -31.76 7.49 16.54
N SER A 920 -31.75 8.23 15.43
CA SER A 920 -32.89 8.36 14.52
C SER A 920 -33.17 7.07 13.72
N GLY A 921 -32.44 6.00 14.04
CA GLY A 921 -32.53 4.64 13.51
C GLY A 921 -31.23 3.89 13.78
N THR A 922 -31.16 2.59 13.50
CA THR A 922 -29.97 1.74 13.77
C THR A 922 -28.72 2.06 12.93
N GLY A 923 -28.74 3.12 12.10
CA GLY A 923 -27.65 3.45 11.18
C GLY A 923 -27.36 4.94 11.03
N LYS A 924 -27.86 5.80 11.92
CA LYS A 924 -27.65 7.25 11.86
C LYS A 924 -27.33 7.82 13.25
N VAL A 925 -26.60 8.92 13.26
CA VAL A 925 -26.23 9.71 14.43
C VAL A 925 -26.88 11.08 14.29
N SER A 926 -27.55 11.56 15.33
CA SER A 926 -28.07 12.93 15.35
C SER A 926 -26.96 13.90 15.73
N VAL A 927 -26.79 14.93 14.91
CA VAL A 927 -25.89 16.06 15.17
C VAL A 927 -26.74 17.32 15.22
N SER A 928 -26.53 18.16 16.22
CA SER A 928 -27.13 19.48 16.30
C SER A 928 -26.13 20.57 15.93
N TYR A 929 -26.64 21.72 15.52
CA TYR A 929 -25.89 22.98 15.47
C TYR A 929 -26.81 24.15 15.81
N THR A 930 -26.25 25.25 16.29
CA THR A 930 -27.00 26.47 16.61
C THR A 930 -26.95 27.44 15.43
N VAL A 931 -28.09 28.08 15.15
CA VAL A 931 -28.16 29.24 14.25
C VAL A 931 -28.36 30.48 15.10
N GLY A 932 -27.51 31.49 14.88
CA GLY A 932 -27.63 32.83 15.45
C GLY A 932 -27.74 33.89 14.36
N THR A 933 -28.01 35.14 14.75
CA THR A 933 -27.99 36.27 13.82
C THR A 933 -27.45 37.57 14.40
N THR A 934 -26.68 38.29 13.58
CA THR A 934 -26.26 39.68 13.83
C THR A 934 -27.19 40.71 13.19
N ALA A 935 -28.27 40.28 12.52
CA ALA A 935 -29.26 41.19 11.96
C ALA A 935 -29.94 41.98 13.07
N ALA A 936 -30.13 43.27 12.87
CA ALA A 936 -30.92 44.12 13.76
C ALA A 936 -31.92 44.98 12.97
N ASN A 937 -32.99 45.41 13.64
CA ASN A 937 -33.93 46.40 13.10
C ASN A 937 -33.35 47.82 13.17
N ALA A 938 -34.09 48.82 12.67
CA ALA A 938 -33.67 50.22 12.67
C ALA A 938 -33.44 50.81 14.08
N SER A 939 -34.02 50.17 15.11
CA SER A 939 -33.85 50.51 16.52
C SER A 939 -32.72 49.73 17.20
N CYS A 940 -31.84 49.09 16.42
CA CYS A 940 -30.70 48.27 16.88
C CYS A 940 -31.07 47.03 17.73
N PHE A 941 -32.34 46.62 17.75
CA PHE A 941 -32.69 45.34 18.37
C PHE A 941 -32.39 44.18 17.44
N GLN A 942 -31.66 43.19 17.94
CA GLN A 942 -31.30 41.99 17.18
C GLN A 942 -32.53 41.18 16.77
N ARG A 943 -32.52 40.68 15.54
CA ARG A 943 -33.57 39.90 14.91
C ARG A 943 -33.87 38.62 15.68
N GLY A 944 -32.85 38.00 16.30
CA GLY A 944 -32.99 36.80 17.13
C GLY A 944 -33.96 36.95 18.32
N TYR A 945 -34.25 38.19 18.76
CA TYR A 945 -35.25 38.43 19.80
C TYR A 945 -36.70 38.27 19.29
N TYR A 946 -36.95 38.49 17.99
CA TYR A 946 -38.30 38.52 17.41
C TYR A 946 -38.60 37.31 16.55
N PHE A 947 -37.57 36.75 15.92
CA PHE A 947 -37.70 35.66 14.97
C PHE A 947 -37.13 34.40 15.59
N PRO A 948 -38.02 33.55 16.14
CA PRO A 948 -37.60 32.32 16.80
C PRO A 948 -36.64 31.47 15.95
N ASP A 949 -36.89 31.41 14.63
CA ASP A 949 -36.12 30.63 13.67
C ASP A 949 -34.62 31.01 13.61
N ASP A 950 -34.24 32.18 14.11
CA ASP A 950 -32.86 32.69 14.10
C ASP A 950 -32.10 32.44 15.42
N GLN A 951 -32.70 31.75 16.41
CA GLN A 951 -32.05 31.30 17.67
C GLN A 951 -32.60 29.94 18.15
N TYR A 952 -32.45 28.93 17.29
CA TYR A 952 -32.81 27.55 17.60
C TYR A 952 -31.66 26.58 17.28
N PRO A 953 -31.62 25.44 18.00
CA PRO A 953 -30.89 24.29 17.50
C PRO A 953 -31.55 23.77 16.22
N ARG A 954 -30.71 23.33 15.29
CA ARG A 954 -31.08 22.53 14.12
C ARG A 954 -30.51 21.15 14.32
N PHE A 955 -31.23 20.13 13.87
CA PHE A 955 -30.80 18.74 13.97
C PHE A 955 -30.63 18.15 12.59
N VAL A 956 -29.58 17.34 12.42
CA VAL A 956 -29.32 16.58 11.20
C VAL A 956 -29.06 15.12 11.55
N ASP A 957 -29.56 14.25 10.69
CA ASP A 957 -29.30 12.83 10.72
C ASP A 957 -28.11 12.52 9.81
N VAL A 958 -26.96 12.28 10.44
CA VAL A 958 -25.74 11.87 9.75
C VAL A 958 -25.69 10.35 9.68
N PRO A 959 -25.59 9.74 8.49
CA PRO A 959 -25.40 8.30 8.38
C PRO A 959 -24.13 7.86 9.11
N VAL A 960 -24.18 6.74 9.83
CA VAL A 960 -22.96 6.13 10.42
C VAL A 960 -21.93 5.83 9.31
N THR A 961 -22.40 5.62 8.07
CA THR A 961 -21.56 5.44 6.88
C THR A 961 -20.83 6.71 6.42
N ALA A 962 -21.19 7.89 6.90
CA ALA A 962 -20.39 9.10 6.69
C ALA A 962 -19.10 9.07 7.53
N PHE A 963 -19.07 8.34 8.65
CA PHE A 963 -17.90 8.20 9.51
C PHE A 963 -16.98 7.07 9.03
N PHE A 964 -16.49 7.20 7.79
CA PHE A 964 -15.44 6.36 7.21
C PHE A 964 -14.40 7.27 6.52
N SER A 965 -13.15 7.19 6.97
CA SER A 965 -12.06 7.98 6.35
C SER A 965 -11.60 7.31 5.06
N THR A 966 -11.40 8.11 4.01
CA THR A 966 -10.81 7.69 2.72
C THR A 966 -9.28 7.61 2.74
N THR A 967 -8.66 8.04 3.84
CA THR A 967 -7.23 7.99 4.06
C THR A 967 -6.97 7.08 5.26
N VAL A 968 -6.19 6.03 5.05
CA VAL A 968 -5.66 5.21 6.14
C VAL A 968 -4.14 5.43 6.19
N LEU A 969 -3.67 5.67 7.41
CA LEU A 969 -2.28 5.81 7.85
C LEU A 969 -1.33 4.74 7.28
#